data_AF-A0AAU7S9B2-F1
#
_entry.id   AF-A0AAU7S9B2-F1
#
_cell.length_a   1.000
_cell.length_b   1.000
_cell.length_c   1.000
_cell.angle_alpha   90.00
_cell.angle_beta   90.00
_cell.angle_gamma   90.00
#
_symmetry.space_group_name_H-M   'P 1'
#
loop_
_entity.id
_entity.type
_entity.pdbx_description
1 polymer ?
#
loop_
_entity_poly.entity_id
_entity_poly.type
_entity_poly.pdbx_seq_one_letter_code
_entity_poly.pdbx_strand_id
1 'polypeptide(L)'
;MTSPSHPKKGAFATRPALARMVAVKRLFARLVLVSEQLLPRLLLPASILAVFLSVAWFGIFRISPDILRFLLLAVFAVGFAISLYPLRRLRWPSVAEADRLLEERNGLAHQPVTVQEDEPALDTPFARALWREHQTRMAERIAALDAGLPRPDITRYDRFALRAVPALLLVTAFSFSMSNSGGSLSDAFTASTSTSSNPDVRVDAWVTPPYYTGEAPVYLTGNVDNAGNSLNVPQFSELTVRVSGAATDEKVLFQATGAEKGVEIPEQAADADKQGPAGAKPATPPAVPPAANGTGNIPAADGMVARTHVLKLEKGGELTVNGKSWSFNVVVDKPPEITFDGIPHATTSSALELGFKVKDDYGVEEAYAEIVPVESDPAAKPLYGLPEYKLELPRRDRRNGKGLATHDLTQDPLAGKRVRITLVAKDGAGQTGRSSPYEMVLPSRNFSQPLAAAVAEERQVFALDTRKMPEAIELNKSLTIRPEETIPDLGNYLAIKSALTRMKLASSEASLKDTADYLWQIALGMEDAQLTDAEKALRDAQQKLSDALQRNASDAEIKKLTDELRKAMDAYMKELAERMRNMPAQPNQRSANILRQQDLQRMMDQIENLARSGDRQAAQQMLSELQQLMNSLQAGKPQPGQQQNQANDKMREQMDKLGRIMRDQQKLMDQTFKLDQAMRDRMQRGDSNEDGDGMMDQPMPGLNDQMRPDMGQRNQDQQQGQNQQGQNQQGQKGKDPTDGMTADQLRDALKQLRQQQEDLGKQLGELQKDLGSLGMKPNQNYGKAQQEMKGASGQLSEGNGEGAVQGQGRALDALRKGTREMMNQLMAQMQQQGQGQGQGQMPGQMGQGGQNGRDPLGRLRDGPLDAPDRDMVPKIIDAQRAREILDAIRERLSNNPTLSEERRYLERLLNLGQ
;
A
#
# COMPACT_ATOMS: atom_id res chain seq x y z
N MET A 1 -61.29 -47.06 19.65
CA MET A 1 -62.63 -47.58 19.98
C MET A 1 -62.88 -48.85 19.18
N THR A 2 -62.58 -50.00 19.76
CA THR A 2 -62.91 -51.32 19.22
C THR A 2 -64.43 -51.47 19.26
N SER A 3 -65.10 -51.49 18.09
CA SER A 3 -66.51 -51.87 18.05
C SER A 3 -66.67 -53.28 18.60
N PRO A 4 -67.71 -53.57 19.39
CA PRO A 4 -67.99 -54.92 19.83
C PRO A 4 -68.16 -55.79 18.59
N SER A 5 -67.47 -56.92 18.56
CA SER A 5 -67.62 -57.93 17.53
C SER A 5 -69.08 -58.41 17.55
N HIS A 6 -69.92 -57.83 16.69
CA HIS A 6 -71.21 -58.44 16.38
C HIS A 6 -70.94 -59.87 15.94
N PRO A 7 -71.63 -60.88 16.50
CA PRO A 7 -71.48 -62.26 16.03
C PRO A 7 -71.76 -62.25 14.53
N LYS A 8 -70.80 -62.73 13.72
CA LYS A 8 -70.97 -62.81 12.27
C LYS A 8 -72.14 -63.78 12.01
N LYS A 9 -73.23 -63.26 11.44
CA LYS A 9 -74.43 -64.03 11.07
C LYS A 9 -74.44 -64.33 9.57
N GLY A 10 -75.22 -65.32 9.16
CA GLY A 10 -75.42 -65.65 7.74
C GLY A 10 -74.13 -66.03 6.99
N ALA A 11 -74.00 -65.56 5.74
CA ALA A 11 -72.90 -65.90 4.84
C ALA A 11 -71.53 -65.37 5.28
N PHE A 12 -71.50 -64.33 6.12
CA PHE A 12 -70.25 -63.77 6.65
C PHE A 12 -69.56 -64.66 7.69
N ALA A 13 -70.28 -65.61 8.30
CA ALA A 13 -69.70 -66.60 9.21
C ALA A 13 -68.83 -67.63 8.45
N THR A 14 -69.21 -67.98 7.23
CA THR A 14 -68.53 -69.01 6.42
C THR A 14 -67.51 -68.43 5.44
N ARG A 15 -67.56 -67.12 5.14
CA ARG A 15 -66.64 -66.42 4.22
C ARG A 15 -65.96 -65.20 4.86
N PRO A 16 -64.81 -65.38 5.55
CA PRO A 16 -64.17 -64.30 6.32
C PRO A 16 -63.57 -63.19 5.44
N ALA A 17 -63.12 -63.49 4.21
CA ALA A 17 -62.56 -62.51 3.29
C ALA A 17 -63.61 -61.50 2.80
N LEU A 18 -64.79 -61.99 2.42
CA LEU A 18 -65.94 -61.18 2.00
C LEU A 18 -66.45 -60.30 3.16
N ALA A 19 -66.53 -60.85 4.37
CA ALA A 19 -66.88 -60.09 5.58
C ALA A 19 -65.91 -58.92 5.86
N ARG A 20 -64.60 -59.13 5.69
CA ARG A 20 -63.59 -58.08 5.90
C ARG A 20 -63.70 -56.98 4.83
N MET A 21 -63.91 -57.36 3.57
CA MET A 21 -64.07 -56.42 2.47
C MET A 21 -65.31 -55.52 2.65
N VAL A 22 -66.47 -56.12 2.98
CA VAL A 22 -67.70 -55.36 3.24
C VAL A 22 -67.57 -54.47 4.47
N ALA A 23 -66.92 -54.95 5.54
CA ALA A 23 -66.67 -54.12 6.73
C ALA A 23 -65.81 -52.88 6.43
N VAL A 24 -64.78 -53.02 5.57
CA VAL A 24 -63.96 -51.89 5.12
C VAL A 24 -64.78 -50.92 4.27
N LYS A 25 -65.60 -51.43 3.34
CA LYS A 25 -66.46 -50.59 2.49
C LYS A 25 -67.55 -49.86 3.30
N ARG A 26 -68.13 -50.51 4.31
CA ARG A 26 -69.04 -49.88 5.29
C ARG A 26 -68.36 -48.76 6.07
N LEU A 27 -67.10 -48.95 6.49
CA LEU A 27 -66.32 -47.90 7.16
C LEU A 27 -66.14 -46.69 6.23
N PHE A 28 -65.76 -46.91 4.97
CA PHE A 28 -65.65 -45.83 3.98
C PHE A 28 -66.99 -45.14 3.71
N ALA A 29 -68.08 -45.89 3.54
CA ALA A 29 -69.42 -45.32 3.36
C ALA A 29 -69.86 -44.46 4.56
N ARG A 30 -69.55 -44.88 5.79
CA ARG A 30 -69.79 -44.06 7.00
C ARG A 30 -68.95 -42.80 7.01
N LEU A 31 -67.68 -42.86 6.63
CA LEU A 31 -66.81 -41.67 6.51
C LEU A 31 -67.35 -40.71 5.44
N VAL A 32 -67.84 -41.24 4.32
CA VAL A 32 -68.49 -40.44 3.27
C VAL A 32 -69.74 -39.74 3.84
N LEU A 33 -70.64 -40.45 4.51
CA LEU A 33 -71.82 -39.84 5.15
C LEU A 33 -71.47 -38.79 6.22
N VAL A 34 -70.46 -39.07 7.06
CA VAL A 34 -69.97 -38.09 8.04
C VAL A 34 -69.42 -36.85 7.35
N SER A 35 -68.65 -37.02 6.26
CA SER A 35 -68.10 -35.90 5.50
C SER A 35 -69.19 -35.09 4.78
N GLU A 36 -70.23 -35.73 4.24
CA GLU A 36 -71.40 -35.07 3.64
C GLU A 36 -72.21 -34.30 4.69
N GLN A 37 -72.23 -34.76 5.95
CA GLN A 37 -72.82 -34.05 7.07
C GLN A 37 -71.95 -32.90 7.60
N LEU A 38 -70.63 -33.05 7.57
CA LEU A 38 -69.66 -32.11 8.12
C LEU A 38 -69.44 -30.92 7.19
N LEU A 39 -69.27 -31.16 5.88
CA LEU A 39 -68.90 -30.16 4.88
C LEU A 39 -69.88 -28.96 4.84
N PRO A 40 -71.21 -29.14 4.77
CA PRO A 40 -72.14 -28.00 4.76
C PRO A 40 -72.13 -27.19 6.06
N ARG A 41 -71.88 -27.86 7.20
CA ARG A 41 -71.85 -27.23 8.53
C ARG A 41 -70.54 -26.47 8.77
N LEU A 42 -69.45 -26.87 8.11
CA LEU A 42 -68.16 -26.18 8.18
C LEU A 42 -68.09 -24.91 7.32
N LEU A 43 -69.03 -24.71 6.39
CA LEU A 43 -69.02 -23.52 5.52
C LEU A 43 -69.13 -22.21 6.30
N LEU A 44 -69.98 -22.18 7.33
CA LEU A 44 -70.21 -20.98 8.14
C LEU A 44 -68.99 -20.61 8.99
N PRO A 45 -68.37 -21.51 9.78
CA PRO A 45 -67.12 -21.20 10.48
C PRO A 45 -65.98 -20.85 9.51
N ALA A 46 -65.87 -21.54 8.38
CA ALA A 46 -64.86 -21.23 7.37
C ALA A 46 -65.04 -19.83 6.75
N SER A 47 -66.28 -19.41 6.53
CA SER A 47 -66.61 -18.07 6.01
C SER A 47 -66.26 -16.97 7.01
N ILE A 48 -66.57 -17.16 8.31
CA ILE A 48 -66.21 -16.20 9.36
C ILE A 48 -64.69 -16.06 9.48
N LEU A 49 -63.98 -17.20 9.45
CA LEU A 49 -62.52 -17.21 9.48
C LEU A 49 -61.92 -16.50 8.26
N ALA A 50 -62.48 -16.72 7.06
CA ALA A 50 -62.04 -16.04 5.85
C ALA A 50 -62.24 -14.52 5.91
N VAL A 51 -63.39 -14.05 6.45
CA VAL A 51 -63.63 -12.61 6.64
C VAL A 51 -62.67 -12.03 7.68
N PHE A 52 -62.42 -12.72 8.79
CA PHE A 52 -61.45 -12.28 9.80
C PHE A 52 -60.04 -12.11 9.21
N LEU A 53 -59.55 -13.11 8.47
CA LEU A 53 -58.27 -13.05 7.77
C LEU A 53 -58.23 -11.88 6.79
N SER A 54 -59.32 -11.65 6.06
CA SER A 54 -59.42 -10.53 5.11
C SER A 54 -59.32 -9.18 5.81
N VAL A 55 -60.02 -8.99 6.93
CA VAL A 55 -59.99 -7.77 7.75
C VAL A 55 -58.58 -7.51 8.30
N ALA A 56 -57.88 -8.56 8.73
CA ALA A 56 -56.50 -8.46 9.18
C ALA A 56 -55.54 -8.07 8.05
N TRP A 57 -55.63 -8.74 6.90
CA TRP A 57 -54.77 -8.48 5.74
C TRP A 57 -55.04 -7.14 5.05
N PHE A 58 -56.26 -6.61 5.12
CA PHE A 58 -56.55 -5.22 4.70
C PHE A 58 -56.03 -4.17 5.69
N GLY A 59 -55.47 -4.56 6.85
CA GLY A 59 -54.89 -3.63 7.81
C GLY A 59 -55.91 -2.85 8.65
N ILE A 60 -57.17 -3.32 8.72
CA ILE A 60 -58.21 -2.63 9.48
C ILE A 60 -57.86 -2.58 10.98
N PHE A 61 -57.26 -3.65 11.53
CA PHE A 61 -56.81 -3.68 12.92
C PHE A 61 -55.66 -2.72 13.24
N ARG A 62 -54.81 -2.41 12.23
CA ARG A 62 -53.68 -1.48 12.35
C ARG A 62 -54.13 -0.02 12.47
N ILE A 63 -55.19 0.35 11.75
CA ILE A 63 -55.71 1.72 11.70
C ILE A 63 -56.78 1.95 12.78
N SER A 64 -57.44 0.88 13.24
CA SER A 64 -58.50 0.98 14.25
C SER A 64 -57.98 1.35 15.64
N PRO A 65 -58.64 2.28 16.36
CA PRO A 65 -58.39 2.50 17.78
C PRO A 65 -58.59 1.22 18.61
N ASP A 66 -57.90 1.11 19.74
CA ASP A 66 -57.91 -0.10 20.58
C ASP A 66 -59.32 -0.57 20.95
N ILE A 67 -60.23 0.35 21.28
CA ILE A 67 -61.63 0.02 21.63
C ILE A 67 -62.34 -0.69 20.47
N LEU A 68 -62.17 -0.18 19.24
CA LEU A 68 -62.81 -0.75 18.05
C LEU A 68 -62.21 -2.11 17.71
N ARG A 69 -60.89 -2.25 17.88
CA ARG A 69 -60.19 -3.52 17.67
C ARG A 69 -60.68 -4.61 18.62
N PHE A 70 -60.77 -4.34 19.92
CA PHE A 70 -61.29 -5.30 20.89
C PHE A 70 -62.76 -5.66 20.62
N LEU A 71 -63.58 -4.70 20.21
CA LEU A 71 -64.97 -4.95 19.81
C LEU A 71 -65.03 -5.90 18.60
N LEU A 72 -64.27 -5.61 17.54
CA LEU A 72 -64.23 -6.46 16.34
C LEU A 72 -63.74 -7.87 16.67
N LEU A 73 -62.70 -8.02 17.49
CA LEU A 73 -62.21 -9.33 17.93
C LEU A 73 -63.27 -10.10 18.73
N ALA A 74 -63.98 -9.43 19.64
CA ALA A 74 -65.06 -10.05 20.39
C ALA A 74 -66.19 -10.53 19.46
N VAL A 75 -66.57 -9.72 18.45
CA VAL A 75 -67.59 -10.10 17.46
C VAL A 75 -67.17 -11.32 16.64
N PHE A 76 -65.93 -11.34 16.13
CA PHE A 76 -65.42 -12.50 15.38
C PHE A 76 -65.30 -13.75 16.25
N ALA A 77 -64.83 -13.62 17.50
CA ALA A 77 -64.68 -14.74 18.43
C ALA A 77 -66.05 -15.34 18.82
N VAL A 78 -67.03 -14.50 19.17
CA VAL A 78 -68.39 -14.93 19.50
C VAL A 78 -69.08 -15.54 18.27
N GLY A 79 -68.99 -14.88 17.11
CA GLY A 79 -69.53 -15.40 15.86
C GLY A 79 -68.96 -16.76 15.48
N PHE A 80 -67.64 -16.93 15.63
CA PHE A 80 -66.98 -18.21 15.40
C PHE A 80 -67.45 -19.28 16.40
N ALA A 81 -67.54 -18.97 17.69
CA ALA A 81 -68.03 -19.91 18.69
C ALA A 81 -69.49 -20.37 18.43
N ILE A 82 -70.37 -19.44 18.06
CA ILE A 82 -71.77 -19.74 17.70
C ILE A 82 -71.81 -20.63 16.44
N SER A 83 -70.95 -20.37 15.46
CA SER A 83 -70.88 -21.16 14.22
C SER A 83 -70.46 -22.62 14.42
N LEU A 84 -69.76 -22.94 15.52
CA LEU A 84 -69.37 -24.30 15.86
C LEU A 84 -70.48 -25.09 16.56
N TYR A 85 -71.47 -24.42 17.15
CA TYR A 85 -72.60 -25.07 17.83
C TYR A 85 -73.32 -26.16 16.98
N PRO A 86 -73.64 -25.96 15.69
CA PRO A 86 -74.28 -26.99 14.87
C PRO A 86 -73.43 -28.26 14.67
N LEU A 87 -72.09 -28.20 14.82
CA LEU A 87 -71.22 -29.38 14.75
C LEU A 87 -71.46 -30.35 15.91
N ARG A 88 -71.95 -29.87 17.05
CA ARG A 88 -72.30 -30.74 18.19
C ARG A 88 -73.45 -31.70 17.87
N ARG A 89 -74.25 -31.42 16.84
CA ARG A 89 -75.36 -32.28 16.40
C ARG A 89 -74.94 -33.34 15.37
N LEU A 90 -73.64 -33.52 15.13
CA LEU A 90 -73.13 -34.56 14.24
C LEU A 90 -73.48 -35.94 14.80
N ARG A 91 -74.11 -36.78 13.97
CA ARG A 91 -74.50 -38.14 14.37
C ARG A 91 -73.61 -39.13 13.64
N TRP A 92 -73.17 -40.17 14.34
CA TRP A 92 -72.45 -41.25 13.70
C TRP A 92 -73.45 -42.09 12.88
N PRO A 93 -73.25 -42.27 11.56
CA PRO A 93 -74.17 -43.04 10.73
C PRO A 93 -74.24 -44.51 11.16
N SER A 94 -75.45 -45.06 11.11
CA SER A 94 -75.72 -46.46 11.43
C SER A 94 -75.14 -47.44 10.39
N VAL A 95 -75.14 -48.75 10.68
CA VAL A 95 -74.72 -49.76 9.68
C VAL A 95 -75.68 -49.73 8.48
N ALA A 96 -76.98 -49.65 8.75
CA ALA A 96 -78.04 -49.67 7.73
C ALA A 96 -77.96 -48.48 6.77
N GLU A 97 -77.62 -47.28 7.25
CA GLU A 97 -77.43 -46.10 6.37
C GLU A 97 -76.22 -46.25 5.46
N ALA A 98 -75.14 -46.89 5.94
CA ALA A 98 -73.95 -47.16 5.15
C ALA A 98 -74.21 -48.22 4.08
N ASP A 99 -74.98 -49.25 4.41
CA ASP A 99 -75.41 -50.29 3.46
C ASP A 99 -76.32 -49.70 2.38
N ARG A 100 -77.29 -48.89 2.79
CA ARG A 100 -78.18 -48.18 1.87
C ARG A 100 -77.41 -47.27 0.91
N LEU A 101 -76.39 -46.53 1.39
CA LEU A 101 -75.54 -45.71 0.51
C LEU A 101 -74.77 -46.57 -0.49
N LEU A 102 -74.19 -47.68 -0.05
CA LEU A 102 -73.45 -48.60 -0.92
C LEU A 102 -74.38 -49.22 -1.97
N GLU A 103 -75.62 -49.55 -1.62
CA GLU A 103 -76.60 -50.13 -2.54
C GLU A 103 -77.14 -49.10 -3.53
N GLU A 104 -77.53 -47.90 -3.07
CA GLU A 104 -78.01 -46.80 -3.94
C GLU A 104 -76.94 -46.33 -4.93
N ARG A 105 -75.68 -46.20 -4.50
CA ARG A 105 -74.59 -45.70 -5.37
C ARG A 105 -74.12 -46.71 -6.41
N ASN A 106 -74.20 -48.01 -6.11
CA ASN A 106 -73.81 -49.07 -7.04
C ASN A 106 -75.00 -49.59 -7.87
N GLY A 107 -76.19 -48.98 -7.75
CA GLY A 107 -77.38 -49.37 -8.53
C GLY A 107 -77.87 -50.79 -8.21
N LEU A 108 -77.64 -51.26 -6.99
CA LEU A 108 -77.94 -52.62 -6.59
C LEU A 108 -79.40 -52.75 -6.14
N ALA A 109 -80.25 -53.34 -6.99
CA ALA A 109 -81.62 -53.67 -6.62
C ALA A 109 -81.68 -54.86 -5.63
N HIS A 110 -82.63 -54.82 -4.68
CA HIS A 110 -82.95 -55.89 -3.72
C HIS A 110 -81.98 -56.15 -2.55
N GLN A 111 -81.31 -55.10 -2.06
CA GLN A 111 -80.56 -55.12 -0.78
C GLN A 111 -79.52 -56.24 -0.59
N PRO A 112 -78.62 -56.47 -1.57
CA PRO A 112 -77.71 -57.62 -1.55
C PRO A 112 -76.71 -57.60 -0.38
N VAL A 113 -76.38 -56.44 0.19
CA VAL A 113 -75.46 -56.34 1.34
C VAL A 113 -76.15 -56.82 2.62
N THR A 114 -77.43 -56.46 2.78
CA THR A 114 -78.26 -56.88 3.91
C THR A 114 -78.55 -58.38 3.89
N VAL A 115 -78.79 -58.96 2.69
CA VAL A 115 -79.08 -60.40 2.49
C VAL A 115 -77.93 -61.32 2.95
N GLN A 116 -76.68 -60.83 3.01
CA GLN A 116 -75.54 -61.63 3.51
C GLN A 116 -75.56 -61.84 5.03
N GLU A 117 -76.23 -60.96 5.78
CA GLU A 117 -76.40 -61.05 7.24
C GLU A 117 -77.71 -61.72 7.65
N ASP A 118 -78.60 -61.95 6.69
CA ASP A 118 -79.94 -62.48 6.92
C ASP A 118 -79.97 -64.02 6.93
N GLU A 119 -80.93 -64.58 7.68
CA GLU A 119 -81.08 -66.01 7.94
C GLU A 119 -82.44 -66.52 7.44
N PRO A 120 -82.49 -67.75 6.89
CA PRO A 120 -83.75 -68.29 6.37
C PRO A 120 -84.71 -68.55 7.54
N ALA A 121 -85.98 -68.18 7.36
CA ALA A 121 -87.02 -68.39 8.38
C ALA A 121 -87.33 -69.89 8.68
N LEU A 122 -86.96 -70.80 7.77
CA LEU A 122 -87.20 -72.25 7.87
C LEU A 122 -85.87 -73.02 7.91
N ASP A 123 -85.64 -73.79 8.98
CA ASP A 123 -84.40 -74.57 9.19
C ASP A 123 -84.46 -75.98 8.55
N THR A 124 -84.84 -76.08 7.28
CA THR A 124 -84.75 -77.35 6.54
C THR A 124 -83.44 -77.46 5.77
N PRO A 125 -82.89 -78.69 5.54
CA PRO A 125 -81.69 -78.86 4.73
C PRO A 125 -81.82 -78.27 3.31
N PHE A 126 -83.01 -78.39 2.71
CA PHE A 126 -83.31 -77.85 1.38
C PHE A 126 -83.39 -76.31 1.38
N ALA A 127 -84.09 -75.70 2.35
CA ALA A 127 -84.18 -74.25 2.46
C ALA A 127 -82.79 -73.61 2.68
N ARG A 128 -81.93 -74.24 3.50
CA ARG A 128 -80.54 -73.79 3.69
C ARG A 128 -79.71 -73.89 2.41
N ALA A 129 -79.89 -74.95 1.61
CA ALA A 129 -79.19 -75.09 0.33
C ALA A 129 -79.61 -74.00 -0.67
N LEU A 130 -80.91 -73.76 -0.80
CA LEU A 130 -81.46 -72.72 -1.68
C LEU A 130 -81.03 -71.31 -1.24
N TRP A 131 -81.03 -71.04 0.08
CA TRP A 131 -80.58 -69.76 0.65
C TRP A 131 -79.09 -69.51 0.41
N ARG A 132 -78.23 -70.54 0.58
CA ARG A 132 -76.80 -70.42 0.28
C ARG A 132 -76.53 -70.14 -1.19
N GLU A 133 -77.32 -70.72 -2.09
CA GLU A 133 -77.23 -70.45 -3.53
C GLU A 133 -77.65 -69.01 -3.85
N HIS A 134 -78.69 -68.50 -3.21
CA HIS A 134 -79.12 -67.10 -3.32
C HIS A 134 -78.06 -66.13 -2.77
N GLN A 135 -77.51 -66.42 -1.58
CA GLN A 135 -76.42 -65.63 -0.98
C GLN A 135 -75.16 -65.64 -1.86
N THR A 136 -74.85 -66.76 -2.53
CA THR A 136 -73.71 -66.85 -3.44
C THR A 136 -73.92 -65.98 -4.69
N ARG A 137 -75.11 -66.03 -5.31
CA ARG A 137 -75.47 -65.15 -6.43
C ARG A 137 -75.47 -63.67 -6.06
N MET A 138 -75.90 -63.32 -4.85
CA MET A 138 -75.84 -61.94 -4.37
C MET A 138 -74.40 -61.52 -4.01
N ALA A 139 -73.55 -62.44 -3.53
CA ALA A 139 -72.16 -62.15 -3.19
C ALA A 139 -71.31 -61.79 -4.42
N GLU A 140 -71.58 -62.39 -5.58
CA GLU A 140 -70.93 -62.02 -6.84
C GLU A 140 -71.20 -60.55 -7.22
N ARG A 141 -72.39 -60.03 -6.89
CA ARG A 141 -72.76 -58.62 -7.12
C ARG A 141 -72.11 -57.64 -6.12
N ILE A 142 -71.56 -58.13 -5.01
CA ILE A 142 -70.93 -57.34 -3.94
C ILE A 142 -69.42 -57.12 -4.21
N ALA A 143 -68.81 -57.93 -5.08
CA ALA A 143 -67.36 -57.89 -5.34
C ALA A 143 -66.86 -56.52 -5.87
N ALA A 144 -67.74 -55.72 -6.47
CA ALA A 144 -67.42 -54.40 -7.05
C ALA A 144 -68.04 -53.21 -6.27
N LEU A 145 -68.26 -53.32 -4.95
CA LEU A 145 -68.79 -52.21 -4.16
C LEU A 145 -67.83 -51.00 -4.10
N ASP A 146 -68.30 -49.82 -4.50
CA ASP A 146 -67.63 -48.55 -4.27
C ASP A 146 -68.47 -47.58 -3.42
N ALA A 147 -67.83 -46.91 -2.46
CA ALA A 147 -68.47 -45.86 -1.66
C ALA A 147 -68.50 -44.53 -2.43
N GLY A 148 -67.60 -44.34 -3.41
CA GLY A 148 -67.44 -43.12 -4.18
C GLY A 148 -67.00 -41.92 -3.34
N LEU A 149 -66.93 -40.74 -3.98
CA LEU A 149 -66.57 -39.48 -3.31
C LEU A 149 -67.77 -38.83 -2.60
N PRO A 150 -67.56 -38.09 -1.51
CA PRO A 150 -68.59 -37.30 -0.85
C PRO A 150 -69.29 -36.35 -1.82
N ARG A 151 -70.62 -36.35 -1.83
CA ARG A 151 -71.47 -35.42 -2.58
C ARG A 151 -72.25 -34.55 -1.59
N PRO A 152 -71.58 -33.59 -0.90
CA PRO A 152 -72.26 -32.74 0.06
C PRO A 152 -73.33 -31.90 -0.66
N ASP A 153 -74.55 -31.92 -0.14
CA ASP A 153 -75.65 -31.09 -0.66
C ASP A 153 -75.49 -29.63 -0.19
N ILE A 154 -74.47 -28.96 -0.74
CA ILE A 154 -74.17 -27.57 -0.37
C ILE A 154 -75.24 -26.62 -0.93
N THR A 155 -75.85 -26.98 -2.05
CA THR A 155 -76.90 -26.21 -2.74
C THR A 155 -78.14 -25.96 -1.88
N ARG A 156 -78.48 -26.87 -0.96
CA ARG A 156 -79.59 -26.63 -0.01
C ARG A 156 -79.26 -25.64 1.09
N TYR A 157 -77.99 -25.56 1.51
CA TYR A 157 -77.56 -24.68 2.59
C TYR A 157 -77.11 -23.29 2.09
N ASP A 158 -76.73 -23.19 0.81
CA ASP A 158 -76.31 -21.93 0.19
C ASP A 158 -77.04 -21.70 -1.15
N ARG A 159 -78.33 -21.33 -1.06
CA ARG A 159 -79.20 -21.11 -2.22
C ARG A 159 -78.75 -19.94 -3.10
N PHE A 160 -78.11 -18.94 -2.52
CA PHE A 160 -77.67 -17.71 -3.19
C PHE A 160 -76.16 -17.68 -3.50
N ALA A 161 -75.44 -18.78 -3.26
CA ALA A 161 -73.98 -18.88 -3.41
C ALA A 161 -73.18 -17.83 -2.61
N LEU A 162 -73.69 -17.42 -1.44
CA LEU A 162 -73.08 -16.40 -0.57
C LEU A 162 -71.67 -16.78 -0.09
N ARG A 163 -71.31 -18.08 -0.11
CA ARG A 163 -69.95 -18.54 0.20
C ARG A 163 -68.87 -17.95 -0.72
N ALA A 164 -69.23 -17.50 -1.93
CA ALA A 164 -68.27 -16.94 -2.88
C ALA A 164 -67.69 -15.59 -2.41
N VAL A 165 -68.46 -14.81 -1.63
CA VAL A 165 -68.04 -13.47 -1.18
C VAL A 165 -66.84 -13.53 -0.22
N PRO A 166 -66.87 -14.31 0.89
CA PRO A 166 -65.69 -14.48 1.75
C PRO A 166 -64.48 -15.07 1.02
N ALA A 167 -64.69 -15.97 0.07
CA ALA A 167 -63.59 -16.58 -0.70
C ALA A 167 -62.90 -15.56 -1.61
N LEU A 168 -63.66 -14.70 -2.30
CA LEU A 168 -63.11 -13.60 -3.09
C LEU A 168 -62.41 -12.56 -2.23
N LEU A 169 -63.01 -12.18 -1.09
CA LEU A 169 -62.39 -11.27 -0.14
C LEU A 169 -61.05 -11.81 0.37
N LEU A 170 -60.98 -13.10 0.71
CA LEU A 170 -59.75 -13.74 1.17
C LEU A 170 -58.62 -13.62 0.14
N VAL A 171 -58.91 -13.94 -1.13
CA VAL A 171 -57.91 -13.88 -2.21
C VAL A 171 -57.46 -12.44 -2.46
N THR A 172 -58.40 -11.49 -2.54
CA THR A 172 -58.07 -10.07 -2.75
C THR A 172 -57.28 -9.48 -1.59
N ALA A 173 -57.65 -9.79 -0.34
CA ALA A 173 -56.95 -9.33 0.85
C ALA A 173 -55.53 -9.94 0.93
N PHE A 174 -55.38 -11.22 0.58
CA PHE A 174 -54.06 -11.86 0.54
C PHE A 174 -53.14 -11.25 -0.52
N SER A 175 -53.67 -10.90 -1.70
CA SER A 175 -52.88 -10.16 -2.69
C SER A 175 -52.53 -8.75 -2.20
N PHE A 176 -53.45 -8.07 -1.52
CA PHE A 176 -53.21 -6.75 -0.94
C PHE A 176 -52.20 -6.77 0.21
N SER A 177 -52.13 -7.86 0.99
CA SER A 177 -51.21 -7.96 2.13
C SER A 177 -49.73 -7.94 1.73
N MET A 178 -49.40 -8.18 0.46
CA MET A 178 -48.03 -8.04 -0.07
C MET A 178 -47.65 -6.59 -0.40
N SER A 179 -48.59 -5.64 -0.33
CA SER A 179 -48.33 -4.20 -0.50
C SER A 179 -47.69 -3.59 0.76
N ASN A 180 -47.02 -2.45 0.60
CA ASN A 180 -46.48 -1.66 1.72
C ASN A 180 -47.58 -1.17 2.69
N SER A 181 -48.84 -1.12 2.23
CA SER A 181 -50.04 -0.78 3.00
C SER A 181 -50.80 -2.00 3.54
N GLY A 182 -50.31 -3.22 3.32
CA GLY A 182 -50.92 -4.46 3.80
C GLY A 182 -50.86 -4.60 5.32
N GLY A 183 -51.85 -5.29 5.89
CA GLY A 183 -51.90 -5.63 7.31
C GLY A 183 -51.37 -7.03 7.61
N SER A 184 -51.04 -7.28 8.88
CA SER A 184 -50.57 -8.57 9.38
C SER A 184 -51.56 -9.19 10.36
N LEU A 185 -51.46 -10.51 10.56
CA LEU A 185 -52.28 -11.19 11.57
C LEU A 185 -51.90 -10.81 13.01
N SER A 186 -50.65 -10.39 13.22
CA SER A 186 -50.17 -9.89 14.51
C SER A 186 -50.77 -8.54 14.91
N ASP A 187 -51.22 -7.72 13.95
CA ASP A 187 -51.81 -6.39 14.22
C ASP A 187 -53.08 -6.48 15.09
N ALA A 188 -53.77 -7.62 15.03
CA ALA A 188 -54.90 -7.92 15.91
C ALA A 188 -54.52 -8.00 17.39
N PHE A 189 -53.26 -8.32 17.72
CA PHE A 189 -52.84 -8.63 19.09
C PHE A 189 -51.77 -7.67 19.66
N THR A 190 -51.17 -6.81 18.84
CA THR A 190 -50.14 -5.85 19.27
C THR A 190 -50.76 -4.48 19.59
N ALA A 191 -50.54 -3.92 20.79
CA ALA A 191 -51.00 -2.56 21.10
C ALA A 191 -50.44 -1.55 20.09
N SER A 192 -51.27 -0.60 19.64
CA SER A 192 -50.82 0.48 18.76
C SER A 192 -49.94 1.43 19.56
N THR A 193 -48.63 1.14 19.59
CA THR A 193 -47.64 2.10 20.08
C THR A 193 -47.68 3.30 19.14
N SER A 194 -48.34 4.35 19.59
CA SER A 194 -48.39 5.63 18.90
C SER A 194 -47.05 6.34 19.11
N THR A 195 -45.95 5.78 18.62
CA THR A 195 -44.81 6.61 18.23
C THR A 195 -45.25 7.31 16.97
N SER A 196 -45.55 8.60 17.09
CA SER A 196 -45.75 9.49 15.96
C SER A 196 -44.43 9.67 15.20
N SER A 197 -43.91 8.59 14.61
CA SER A 197 -42.99 8.73 13.49
C SER A 197 -43.87 9.18 12.34
N ASN A 198 -43.88 10.48 12.08
CA ASN A 198 -44.51 10.98 10.87
C ASN A 198 -43.74 10.35 9.69
N PRO A 199 -44.34 9.43 8.91
CA PRO A 199 -43.61 8.71 7.85
C PRO A 199 -43.17 9.65 6.71
N ASP A 200 -43.62 10.90 6.76
CA ASP A 200 -43.28 11.97 5.82
C ASP A 200 -42.07 12.82 6.26
N VAL A 201 -41.43 12.52 7.41
CA VAL A 201 -40.23 13.23 7.88
C VAL A 201 -39.01 12.32 7.81
N ARG A 202 -38.08 12.66 6.91
CA ARG A 202 -36.77 12.03 6.79
C ARG A 202 -35.73 12.83 7.57
N VAL A 203 -35.06 12.16 8.49
CA VAL A 203 -33.93 12.70 9.26
C VAL A 203 -32.64 12.05 8.74
N ASP A 204 -31.72 12.86 8.22
CA ASP A 204 -30.35 12.46 7.90
C ASP A 204 -29.40 13.20 8.86
N ALA A 205 -28.62 12.48 9.66
CA ALA A 205 -27.68 13.07 10.62
C ALA A 205 -26.29 12.45 10.49
N TRP A 206 -25.25 13.27 10.54
CA TRP A 206 -23.85 12.85 10.50
C TRP A 206 -22.97 13.76 11.34
N VAL A 207 -21.83 13.23 11.79
CA VAL A 207 -20.78 13.97 12.48
C VAL A 207 -19.57 14.05 11.58
N THR A 208 -19.07 15.26 11.35
CA THR A 208 -17.84 15.52 10.58
C THR A 208 -16.73 15.90 11.55
N PRO A 209 -15.70 15.04 11.75
CA PRO A 209 -14.53 15.41 12.53
C PRO A 209 -13.76 16.59 11.91
N PRO A 210 -12.96 17.34 12.70
CA PRO A 210 -12.10 18.39 12.16
C PRO A 210 -11.13 17.86 11.11
N TYR A 211 -10.80 18.67 10.09
CA TYR A 211 -9.97 18.24 8.95
C TYR A 211 -8.62 17.62 9.37
N TYR A 212 -8.01 18.15 10.42
CA TYR A 212 -6.69 17.70 10.88
C TYR A 212 -6.67 16.28 11.46
N THR A 213 -7.82 15.73 11.88
CA THR A 213 -7.88 14.37 12.45
C THR A 213 -7.74 13.28 11.38
N GLY A 214 -8.05 13.62 10.13
CA GLY A 214 -8.07 12.69 8.99
C GLY A 214 -9.16 11.61 9.10
N GLU A 215 -10.11 11.75 10.01
CA GLU A 215 -11.20 10.79 10.21
C GLU A 215 -12.35 11.02 9.23
N ALA A 216 -13.00 9.92 8.79
CA ALA A 216 -14.12 10.00 7.88
C ALA A 216 -15.40 10.47 8.61
N PRO A 217 -16.32 11.20 7.93
CA PRO A 217 -17.61 11.56 8.51
C PRO A 217 -18.41 10.32 8.93
N VAL A 218 -18.98 10.36 10.13
CA VAL A 218 -19.77 9.26 10.70
C VAL A 218 -21.26 9.55 10.53
N TYR A 219 -21.95 8.73 9.73
CA TYR A 219 -23.40 8.82 9.53
C TYR A 219 -24.16 8.10 10.65
N LEU A 220 -25.03 8.83 11.34
CA LEU A 220 -25.82 8.36 12.47
C LEU A 220 -27.14 7.69 12.01
N THR A 221 -27.64 8.12 10.85
CA THR A 221 -28.89 7.67 10.25
C THR A 221 -28.60 6.69 9.10
N GLY A 222 -28.96 5.43 9.26
CA GLY A 222 -28.80 4.39 8.22
C GLY A 222 -28.25 3.05 8.74
N ASN A 223 -27.49 3.08 9.83
CA ASN A 223 -26.96 1.88 10.48
C ASN A 223 -27.78 1.54 11.72
N VAL A 224 -28.44 0.37 11.69
CA VAL A 224 -29.31 -0.13 12.78
C VAL A 224 -28.49 -0.42 14.06
N ASP A 225 -27.16 -0.60 13.93
CA ASP A 225 -26.23 -0.90 15.03
C ASP A 225 -25.80 0.32 15.88
N ASN A 226 -26.11 1.55 15.43
CA ASN A 226 -25.74 2.79 16.14
C ASN A 226 -26.79 3.24 17.17
N ALA A 227 -27.93 2.56 17.26
CA ALA A 227 -28.97 2.88 18.22
C ALA A 227 -28.59 2.32 19.61
N GLY A 228 -28.02 3.18 20.47
CA GLY A 228 -27.76 2.88 21.89
C GLY A 228 -26.30 2.73 22.31
N ASN A 229 -25.33 2.83 21.38
CA ASN A 229 -23.90 2.82 21.71
C ASN A 229 -23.32 4.25 21.69
N SER A 230 -22.55 4.59 22.73
CA SER A 230 -21.85 5.89 22.80
C SER A 230 -20.74 5.98 21.75
N LEU A 231 -20.87 6.94 20.82
CA LEU A 231 -19.91 7.19 19.76
C LEU A 231 -18.78 8.09 20.26
N ASN A 232 -17.53 7.63 20.16
CA ASN A 232 -16.37 8.47 20.43
C ASN A 232 -16.11 9.38 19.23
N VAL A 233 -16.10 10.69 19.45
CA VAL A 233 -15.84 11.70 18.43
C VAL A 233 -14.75 12.67 18.92
N PRO A 234 -13.85 13.16 18.06
CA PRO A 234 -12.88 14.19 18.44
C PRO A 234 -13.56 15.47 18.91
N GLN A 235 -12.91 16.21 19.80
CA GLN A 235 -13.36 17.53 20.20
C GLN A 235 -13.50 18.47 19.00
N PHE A 236 -14.49 19.36 19.05
CA PHE A 236 -14.82 20.31 17.98
C PHE A 236 -15.33 19.66 16.68
N SER A 237 -15.75 18.39 16.72
CA SER A 237 -16.47 17.76 15.61
C SER A 237 -17.80 18.48 15.32
N GLU A 238 -18.14 18.61 14.05
CA GLU A 238 -19.35 19.28 13.60
C GLU A 238 -20.49 18.26 13.40
N LEU A 239 -21.50 18.33 14.25
CA LEU A 239 -22.74 17.56 14.13
C LEU A 239 -23.70 18.29 13.19
N THR A 240 -24.06 17.64 12.08
CA THR A 240 -25.05 18.14 11.12
C THR A 240 -26.28 17.25 11.15
N VAL A 241 -27.46 17.86 11.34
CA VAL A 241 -28.76 17.19 11.31
C VAL A 241 -29.62 17.86 10.25
N ARG A 242 -30.03 17.09 9.24
CA ARG A 242 -30.92 17.52 8.17
C ARG A 242 -32.28 16.87 8.35
N VAL A 243 -33.32 17.67 8.53
CA VAL A 243 -34.72 17.23 8.66
C VAL A 243 -35.48 17.66 7.41
N SER A 244 -36.12 16.72 6.70
CA SER A 244 -36.87 16.99 5.46
C SER A 244 -38.28 16.39 5.56
N GLY A 245 -39.34 17.20 5.43
CA GLY A 245 -40.73 16.73 5.44
C GLY A 245 -41.76 17.86 5.35
N ALA A 246 -43.05 17.55 5.13
CA ALA A 246 -44.10 18.55 4.94
C ALA A 246 -44.54 19.28 6.23
N ALA A 247 -44.26 18.69 7.41
CA ALA A 247 -44.50 19.31 8.71
C ALA A 247 -43.14 19.61 9.38
N THR A 248 -42.79 20.89 9.49
CA THR A 248 -41.41 21.35 9.77
C THR A 248 -41.15 21.77 11.22
N ASP A 249 -42.06 21.49 12.17
CA ASP A 249 -41.91 21.92 13.58
C ASP A 249 -41.20 20.88 14.48
N GLU A 250 -40.35 20.04 13.89
CA GLU A 250 -39.63 19.01 14.63
C GLU A 250 -38.38 19.59 15.31
N LYS A 251 -38.36 19.54 16.65
CA LYS A 251 -37.27 20.10 17.47
C LYS A 251 -36.07 19.16 17.51
N VAL A 252 -34.90 19.68 17.15
CA VAL A 252 -33.61 19.00 17.30
C VAL A 252 -33.04 19.39 18.66
N LEU A 253 -33.04 18.44 19.62
CA LEU A 253 -32.59 18.68 20.99
C LEU A 253 -31.24 18.01 21.23
N PHE A 254 -30.26 18.76 21.73
CA PHE A 254 -28.99 18.23 22.20
C PHE A 254 -28.81 18.48 23.69
N GLN A 255 -28.57 17.42 24.47
CA GLN A 255 -28.31 17.50 25.90
C GLN A 255 -26.85 17.18 26.20
N ALA A 256 -26.04 18.19 26.51
CA ALA A 256 -24.66 17.98 26.92
C ALA A 256 -24.57 17.20 28.24
N THR A 257 -23.54 16.39 28.42
CA THR A 257 -23.26 15.62 29.64
C THR A 257 -23.14 16.58 30.84
N GLY A 258 -24.05 16.45 31.82
CA GLY A 258 -24.13 17.31 33.01
C GLY A 258 -25.10 18.49 32.90
N ALA A 259 -25.82 18.66 31.79
CA ALA A 259 -26.86 19.69 31.65
C ALA A 259 -28.25 19.18 32.08
N GLU A 260 -28.96 19.95 32.91
CA GLU A 260 -30.31 19.61 33.39
C GLU A 260 -31.41 19.74 32.32
N LYS A 261 -31.15 20.46 31.22
CA LYS A 261 -32.08 20.63 30.09
C LYS A 261 -31.35 20.55 28.74
N GLY A 262 -31.98 19.91 27.76
CA GLY A 262 -31.51 19.89 26.37
C GLY A 262 -31.64 21.27 25.71
N VAL A 263 -30.65 21.66 24.92
CA VAL A 263 -30.63 22.89 24.13
C VAL A 263 -31.16 22.56 22.73
N GLU A 264 -32.09 23.36 22.24
CA GLU A 264 -32.59 23.27 20.86
C GLU A 264 -31.51 23.82 19.91
N ILE A 265 -31.06 23.01 18.94
CA ILE A 265 -30.04 23.42 17.99
C ILE A 265 -30.67 24.42 17.01
N PRO A 266 -30.21 25.67 16.91
CA PRO A 266 -30.79 26.65 16.01
C PRO A 266 -30.67 26.19 14.56
N GLU A 267 -31.70 26.45 13.76
CA GLU A 267 -31.67 26.26 12.31
C GLU A 267 -30.58 27.17 11.72
N GLN A 268 -29.66 26.60 10.94
CA GLN A 268 -28.71 27.42 10.21
C GLN A 268 -29.45 28.08 9.06
N ALA A 269 -29.64 29.40 9.15
CA ALA A 269 -30.19 30.18 8.05
C ALA A 269 -29.37 29.86 6.78
N ALA A 270 -30.06 29.50 5.71
CA ALA A 270 -29.43 29.16 4.43
C ALA A 270 -28.70 30.40 3.88
N ASP A 271 -27.43 30.58 4.25
CA ASP A 271 -26.50 31.49 3.57
C ASP A 271 -26.17 30.89 2.19
N ALA A 272 -27.09 31.08 1.25
CA ALA A 272 -26.95 30.64 -0.13
C ALA A 272 -25.92 31.44 -0.95
N ASP A 273 -25.09 32.29 -0.34
CA ASP A 273 -24.29 33.27 -1.11
C ASP A 273 -22.79 33.37 -0.81
N LYS A 274 -22.21 32.58 0.11
CA LYS A 274 -20.75 32.61 0.31
C LYS A 274 -20.15 31.26 0.70
N GLN A 275 -19.96 30.39 -0.30
CA GLN A 275 -18.87 29.42 -0.33
C GLN A 275 -18.74 28.81 -1.73
N GLY A 276 -18.03 29.52 -2.61
CA GLY A 276 -17.33 28.91 -3.72
C GLY A 276 -15.83 28.98 -3.42
N PRO A 277 -15.06 27.87 -3.43
CA PRO A 277 -13.62 27.98 -3.55
C PRO A 277 -13.30 28.59 -4.92
N ALA A 278 -12.50 29.65 -4.88
CA ALA A 278 -12.00 30.34 -6.05
C ALA A 278 -11.25 29.38 -6.98
N GLY A 279 -11.57 29.43 -8.28
CA GLY A 279 -10.68 28.93 -9.32
C GLY A 279 -11.10 27.65 -10.05
N ALA A 280 -12.26 27.66 -10.73
CA ALA A 280 -12.44 26.81 -11.91
C ALA A 280 -13.45 27.47 -12.86
N LYS A 281 -12.98 27.89 -14.04
CA LYS A 281 -13.84 28.32 -15.16
C LYS A 281 -14.75 27.16 -15.58
N PRO A 282 -16.09 27.31 -15.60
CA PRO A 282 -16.96 26.28 -16.17
C PRO A 282 -16.93 26.39 -17.70
N ALA A 283 -16.60 25.28 -18.36
CA ALA A 283 -16.86 25.08 -19.77
C ALA A 283 -18.37 24.89 -20.00
N THR A 284 -18.92 25.65 -20.94
CA THR A 284 -20.31 25.63 -21.37
C THR A 284 -20.68 24.28 -22.01
N PRO A 285 -21.74 23.58 -21.58
CA PRO A 285 -22.38 22.53 -22.38
C PRO A 285 -23.32 23.14 -23.44
N PRO A 286 -23.47 22.55 -24.63
CA PRO A 286 -24.29 23.13 -25.69
C PRO A 286 -25.79 23.02 -25.40
N ALA A 287 -26.51 24.07 -25.78
CA ALA A 287 -27.96 24.20 -25.70
C ALA A 287 -28.68 23.19 -26.63
N VAL A 288 -29.73 22.57 -26.10
CA VAL A 288 -30.79 21.90 -26.88
C VAL A 288 -32.00 22.86 -26.93
N PRO A 289 -32.60 23.12 -28.11
CA PRO A 289 -33.71 24.07 -28.25
C PRO A 289 -35.05 23.53 -27.72
N PRO A 290 -36.02 24.41 -27.36
CA PRO A 290 -37.24 24.02 -26.68
C PRO A 290 -38.41 23.71 -27.64
N ALA A 291 -39.38 22.99 -27.06
CA ALA A 291 -40.82 22.97 -27.33
C ALA A 291 -41.40 21.89 -28.27
N ALA A 292 -42.24 21.03 -27.67
CA ALA A 292 -43.57 20.73 -28.17
C ALA A 292 -44.51 20.37 -27.00
N ASN A 293 -45.71 20.95 -27.03
CA ASN A 293 -46.74 20.94 -25.98
C ASN A 293 -47.31 19.56 -25.67
N GLY A 294 -47.56 19.32 -24.38
CA GLY A 294 -48.40 18.24 -23.89
C GLY A 294 -49.00 18.64 -22.54
N THR A 295 -50.22 19.18 -22.57
CA THR A 295 -51.06 19.44 -21.40
C THR A 295 -51.32 18.15 -20.63
N GLY A 296 -50.69 18.02 -19.47
CA GLY A 296 -51.01 17.06 -18.43
C GLY A 296 -50.72 17.72 -17.09
N ASN A 297 -51.78 18.14 -16.40
CA ASN A 297 -51.73 18.63 -15.03
C ASN A 297 -51.13 17.52 -14.14
N ILE A 298 -49.84 17.62 -13.83
CA ILE A 298 -49.27 16.97 -12.64
C ILE A 298 -49.32 18.05 -11.56
N PRO A 299 -50.02 17.85 -10.44
CA PRO A 299 -49.90 18.77 -9.32
C PRO A 299 -48.43 18.79 -8.91
N ALA A 300 -47.82 19.98 -8.94
CA ALA A 300 -46.51 20.19 -8.36
C ALA A 300 -46.54 19.67 -6.93
N ALA A 301 -45.61 18.78 -6.59
CA ALA A 301 -45.40 18.37 -5.22
C ALA A 301 -45.09 19.64 -4.40
N ASP A 302 -46.01 19.99 -3.50
CA ASP A 302 -45.81 21.02 -2.49
C ASP A 302 -44.48 20.77 -1.75
N GLY A 303 -43.75 21.86 -1.51
CA GLY A 303 -42.34 21.84 -1.16
C GLY A 303 -41.98 21.02 0.07
N MET A 304 -41.16 19.98 -0.14
CA MET A 304 -40.32 19.43 0.93
C MET A 304 -39.24 20.47 1.25
N VAL A 305 -39.41 21.19 2.35
CA VAL A 305 -38.37 22.08 2.89
C VAL A 305 -37.42 21.25 3.73
N ALA A 306 -36.13 21.26 3.38
CA ALA A 306 -35.09 20.65 4.19
C ALA A 306 -34.47 21.71 5.11
N ARG A 307 -34.49 21.48 6.43
CA ARG A 307 -33.81 22.33 7.42
C ARG A 307 -32.53 21.66 7.89
N THR A 308 -31.46 22.43 7.95
CA THR A 308 -30.14 21.95 8.41
C THR A 308 -29.80 22.62 9.73
N HIS A 309 -29.51 21.80 10.74
CA HIS A 309 -29.07 22.22 12.06
C HIS A 309 -27.62 21.80 12.23
N VAL A 310 -26.75 22.72 12.63
CA VAL A 310 -25.32 22.46 12.81
C VAL A 310 -24.91 22.84 14.24
N LEU A 311 -24.18 21.93 14.89
CA LEU A 311 -23.66 22.13 16.25
C LEU A 311 -22.21 21.65 16.33
N LYS A 312 -21.34 22.46 16.92
CA LYS A 312 -19.98 22.02 17.27
C LYS A 312 -19.99 21.30 18.61
N LEU A 313 -19.48 20.07 18.63
CA LEU A 313 -19.41 19.22 19.81
C LEU A 313 -18.17 19.56 20.64
N GLU A 314 -18.34 20.36 21.69
CA GLU A 314 -17.26 20.69 22.65
C GLU A 314 -17.18 19.69 23.82
N LYS A 315 -18.33 19.11 24.20
CA LYS A 315 -18.50 18.15 25.29
C LYS A 315 -19.39 17.00 24.82
N GLY A 316 -19.25 15.85 25.47
CA GLY A 316 -20.15 14.72 25.26
C GLY A 316 -21.61 15.10 25.53
N GLY A 317 -22.54 14.32 25.00
CA GLY A 317 -23.97 14.60 25.15
C GLY A 317 -24.85 13.63 24.38
N GLU A 318 -26.16 13.81 24.49
CA GLU A 318 -27.18 13.02 23.80
C GLU A 318 -27.96 13.89 22.81
N LEU A 319 -27.98 13.50 21.53
CA LEU A 319 -28.83 14.10 20.50
C LEU A 319 -30.15 13.34 20.45
N THR A 320 -31.27 14.04 20.53
CA THR A 320 -32.62 13.49 20.35
C THR A 320 -33.33 14.17 19.18
N VAL A 321 -33.73 13.40 18.17
CA VAL A 321 -34.47 13.87 16.98
C VAL A 321 -35.51 12.82 16.56
N ASN A 322 -36.77 13.21 16.39
CA ASN A 322 -37.85 12.31 15.96
C ASN A 322 -37.94 11.00 16.78
N GLY A 323 -37.79 11.12 18.10
CA GLY A 323 -37.83 9.98 19.03
C GLY A 323 -36.62 9.02 18.97
N LYS A 324 -35.60 9.31 18.14
CA LYS A 324 -34.31 8.60 18.11
C LYS A 324 -33.29 9.36 18.96
N SER A 325 -32.51 8.63 19.75
CA SER A 325 -31.41 9.23 20.53
C SER A 325 -30.04 8.61 20.22
N TRP A 326 -29.01 9.45 20.25
CA TRP A 326 -27.60 9.08 20.04
C TRP A 326 -26.72 9.73 21.09
N SER A 327 -25.87 8.95 21.76
CA SER A 327 -24.90 9.44 22.75
C SER A 327 -23.51 9.63 22.15
N PHE A 328 -22.86 10.74 22.49
CA PHE A 328 -21.50 11.10 22.06
C PHE A 328 -20.57 11.22 23.25
N ASN A 329 -19.36 10.68 23.09
CA ASN A 329 -18.24 10.88 24.00
C ASN A 329 -17.15 11.68 23.27
N VAL A 330 -16.76 12.83 23.82
CA VAL A 330 -15.79 13.73 23.18
C VAL A 330 -14.38 13.41 23.67
N VAL A 331 -13.48 13.08 22.74
CA VAL A 331 -12.05 12.86 23.01
C VAL A 331 -11.31 14.19 22.85
N VAL A 332 -10.65 14.64 23.92
CA VAL A 332 -9.85 15.87 23.94
C VAL A 332 -8.52 15.66 23.24
N ASP A 333 -8.18 16.59 22.36
CA ASP A 333 -6.94 16.64 21.59
C ASP A 333 -5.74 16.99 22.49
N LYS A 334 -4.58 16.36 22.26
CA LYS A 334 -3.38 16.57 23.08
C LYS A 334 -2.33 17.38 22.30
N PRO A 335 -1.54 18.22 22.97
CA PRO A 335 -0.48 18.94 22.28
C PRO A 335 0.62 17.97 21.79
N PRO A 336 1.28 18.28 20.68
CA PRO A 336 2.29 17.41 20.11
C PRO A 336 3.54 17.32 21.00
N GLU A 337 4.24 16.20 20.94
CA GLU A 337 5.51 15.98 21.62
C GLU A 337 6.66 15.95 20.60
N ILE A 338 7.70 16.76 20.81
CA ILE A 338 8.88 16.80 19.94
C ILE A 338 10.17 16.74 20.75
N THR A 339 11.12 15.93 20.31
CA THR A 339 12.41 15.71 20.98
C THR A 339 13.55 15.57 19.98
N PHE A 340 14.78 15.84 20.40
CA PHE A 340 15.97 15.58 19.59
C PHE A 340 16.23 14.07 19.44
N ASP A 341 16.57 13.64 18.23
CA ASP A 341 17.05 12.29 17.94
C ASP A 341 18.58 12.30 17.74
N GLY A 342 19.30 12.19 18.85
CA GLY A 342 20.76 12.36 18.87
C GLY A 342 21.18 13.81 19.12
N ILE A 343 22.47 14.07 18.97
CA ILE A 343 23.06 15.37 19.30
C ILE A 343 23.11 16.24 18.04
N PRO A 344 22.59 17.48 18.09
CA PRO A 344 22.81 18.49 17.06
C PRO A 344 24.29 18.63 16.72
N HIS A 345 24.66 18.51 15.46
CA HIS A 345 26.07 18.58 15.05
C HIS A 345 26.23 19.21 13.68
N ALA A 346 27.47 19.62 13.38
CA ALA A 346 27.84 20.13 12.08
C ALA A 346 28.14 18.96 11.12
N THR A 347 27.68 19.07 9.88
CA THR A 347 28.12 18.18 8.79
C THR A 347 29.55 18.53 8.35
N THR A 348 30.15 17.72 7.47
CA THR A 348 31.45 18.02 6.86
C THR A 348 31.45 19.30 6.01
N SER A 349 30.28 19.74 5.53
CA SER A 349 30.07 21.01 4.84
C SER A 349 29.76 22.17 5.78
N SER A 350 29.86 21.99 7.10
CA SER A 350 29.50 22.97 8.13
C SER A 350 28.01 23.35 8.18
N ALA A 351 27.13 22.58 7.55
CA ALA A 351 25.69 22.74 7.73
C ALA A 351 25.26 22.20 9.11
N LEU A 352 24.23 22.78 9.70
CA LEU A 352 23.65 22.26 10.93
C LEU A 352 22.76 21.07 10.59
N GLU A 353 22.94 19.95 11.30
CA GLU A 353 22.11 18.76 11.19
C GLU A 353 21.38 18.51 12.51
N LEU A 354 20.05 18.41 12.44
CA LEU A 354 19.15 18.17 13.56
C LEU A 354 18.33 16.90 13.31
N GLY A 355 18.59 15.86 14.11
CA GLY A 355 17.70 14.70 14.21
C GLY A 355 16.54 15.02 15.16
N PHE A 356 15.32 14.61 14.81
CA PHE A 356 14.15 14.83 15.64
C PHE A 356 13.17 13.65 15.63
N LYS A 357 12.44 13.48 16.73
CA LYS A 357 11.29 12.59 16.85
C LYS A 357 10.06 13.40 17.23
N VAL A 358 8.95 13.14 16.56
CA VAL A 358 7.68 13.81 16.79
C VAL A 358 6.57 12.80 17.00
N LYS A 359 5.69 13.07 17.96
CA LYS A 359 4.56 12.20 18.32
C LYS A 359 3.33 13.03 18.59
N ASP A 360 2.21 12.62 18.00
CA ASP A 360 0.91 13.26 18.15
C ASP A 360 -0.22 12.25 17.88
N ASP A 361 -1.38 12.42 18.50
CA ASP A 361 -2.54 11.54 18.33
C ASP A 361 -3.25 11.73 16.99
N TYR A 362 -3.29 12.96 16.47
CA TYR A 362 -3.92 13.27 15.19
C TYR A 362 -2.91 13.58 14.06
N GLY A 363 -1.70 13.99 14.43
CA GLY A 363 -0.55 14.20 13.55
C GLY A 363 -0.07 15.65 13.56
N VAL A 364 1.24 15.82 13.36
CA VAL A 364 1.86 17.14 13.29
C VAL A 364 1.80 17.72 11.88
N GLU A 365 1.45 19.00 11.78
CA GLU A 365 1.33 19.72 10.52
C GLU A 365 2.61 20.49 10.19
N GLU A 366 3.18 21.18 11.19
CA GLU A 366 4.39 21.99 11.04
C GLU A 366 5.39 21.70 12.15
N ALA A 367 6.68 21.70 11.81
CA ALA A 367 7.75 21.62 12.79
C ALA A 367 8.94 22.49 12.35
N TYR A 368 9.57 23.17 13.30
CA TYR A 368 10.73 24.03 13.07
C TYR A 368 11.64 24.07 14.30
N ALA A 369 12.89 24.48 14.12
CA ALA A 369 13.81 24.74 15.22
C ALA A 369 13.92 26.25 15.45
N GLU A 370 13.66 26.67 16.68
CA GLU A 370 13.89 28.03 17.14
C GLU A 370 15.33 28.13 17.67
N ILE A 371 16.13 28.99 17.05
CA ILE A 371 17.56 29.16 17.37
C ILE A 371 17.75 30.57 17.94
N VAL A 372 18.04 30.66 19.22
CA VAL A 372 18.17 31.94 19.95
C VAL A 372 19.58 32.08 20.52
N PRO A 373 20.26 33.24 20.40
CA PRO A 373 21.55 33.45 21.06
C PRO A 373 21.45 33.33 22.59
N VAL A 374 22.40 32.60 23.20
CA VAL A 374 22.47 32.44 24.68
C VAL A 374 22.88 33.74 25.36
N GLU A 375 23.83 34.44 24.75
CA GLU A 375 24.39 35.71 25.22
C GLU A 375 23.89 36.83 24.30
N SER A 376 22.75 37.43 24.64
CA SER A 376 22.24 38.62 23.96
C SER A 376 21.89 39.70 24.97
N ASP A 377 22.27 40.94 24.67
CA ASP A 377 21.79 42.11 25.41
C ASP A 377 20.29 42.28 25.09
N PRO A 378 19.39 42.34 26.10
CA PRO A 378 17.96 42.55 25.86
C PRO A 378 17.63 43.83 25.08
N ALA A 379 18.54 44.81 25.10
CA ALA A 379 18.39 46.06 24.34
C ALA A 379 19.03 46.01 22.94
N ALA A 380 19.67 44.89 22.57
CA ALA A 380 20.25 44.71 21.23
C ALA A 380 19.16 44.76 20.16
N LYS A 381 19.48 45.41 19.04
CA LYS A 381 18.59 45.48 17.88
C LYS A 381 19.22 44.70 16.73
N PRO A 382 18.92 43.40 16.58
CA PRO A 382 19.48 42.59 15.52
C PRO A 382 18.97 43.09 14.16
N LEU A 383 19.85 43.08 13.17
CA LEU A 383 19.54 43.53 11.81
C LEU A 383 18.67 42.53 11.04
N TYR A 384 18.84 41.25 11.36
CA TYR A 384 18.09 40.13 10.79
C TYR A 384 17.25 39.46 11.89
N GLY A 385 16.11 38.88 11.50
CA GLY A 385 15.34 38.03 12.42
C GLY A 385 16.10 36.77 12.79
N LEU A 386 15.55 35.98 13.71
CA LEU A 386 16.10 34.65 13.99
C LEU A 386 16.01 33.77 12.72
N PRO A 387 16.98 32.88 12.49
CA PRO A 387 16.99 32.04 11.30
C PRO A 387 15.78 31.10 11.28
N GLU A 388 15.13 30.99 10.11
CA GLU A 388 14.08 30.00 9.90
C GLU A 388 14.70 28.63 9.64
N TYR A 389 14.48 27.68 10.55
CA TYR A 389 14.93 26.29 10.38
C TYR A 389 13.72 25.34 10.34
N LYS A 390 13.17 25.11 9.15
CA LYS A 390 12.02 24.20 8.99
C LYS A 390 12.46 22.74 9.06
N LEU A 391 11.72 21.92 9.81
CA LEU A 391 11.95 20.48 9.92
C LEU A 391 11.06 19.76 8.91
N GLU A 392 11.66 18.97 8.03
CA GLU A 392 10.90 18.21 7.03
C GLU A 392 10.21 16.99 7.67
N LEU A 393 8.90 17.09 7.84
CA LEU A 393 8.09 16.01 8.41
C LEU A 393 7.89 14.85 7.41
N PRO A 394 8.00 13.58 7.84
CA PRO A 394 7.72 12.43 6.99
C PRO A 394 6.27 12.45 6.47
N ARG A 395 6.09 12.42 5.15
CA ARG A 395 4.75 12.52 4.52
C ARG A 395 3.79 11.39 4.89
N ARG A 396 4.31 10.20 5.23
CA ARG A 396 3.51 8.99 5.50
C ARG A 396 3.14 8.78 6.97
N ASP A 397 3.98 9.21 7.91
CA ASP A 397 3.82 8.96 9.35
C ASP A 397 3.83 10.26 10.15
N ARG A 398 2.75 11.06 10.01
CA ARG A 398 2.62 12.35 10.71
C ARG A 398 2.33 12.23 12.22
N ARG A 399 1.81 11.09 12.67
CA ARG A 399 1.50 10.79 14.08
C ARG A 399 2.70 10.32 14.88
N ASN A 400 3.67 9.65 14.24
CA ASN A 400 4.88 9.18 14.89
C ASN A 400 6.02 9.17 13.87
N GLY A 401 6.68 10.32 13.73
CA GLY A 401 7.70 10.55 12.74
C GLY A 401 9.09 10.64 13.36
N LYS A 402 10.09 10.15 12.63
CA LYS A 402 11.50 10.52 12.86
C LYS A 402 12.03 11.14 11.59
N GLY A 403 12.81 12.20 11.75
CA GLY A 403 13.37 12.94 10.64
C GLY A 403 14.77 13.43 10.94
N LEU A 404 15.49 13.71 9.86
CA LEU A 404 16.79 14.38 9.89
C LEU A 404 16.65 15.60 9.00
N ALA A 405 16.87 16.78 9.56
CA ALA A 405 16.85 18.03 8.82
C ALA A 405 18.25 18.62 8.80
N THR A 406 18.73 18.99 7.62
CA THR A 406 20.04 19.61 7.42
C THR A 406 19.83 20.96 6.74
N HIS A 407 20.33 22.04 7.35
CA HIS A 407 20.27 23.38 6.77
C HIS A 407 21.60 24.11 6.92
N ASP A 408 22.00 24.82 5.86
CA ASP A 408 23.20 25.64 5.90
C ASP A 408 22.88 27.01 6.51
N LEU A 409 23.37 27.23 7.74
CA LEU A 409 23.25 28.49 8.46
C LEU A 409 24.58 29.26 8.52
N THR A 410 25.58 28.86 7.74
CA THR A 410 26.93 29.44 7.83
C THR A 410 27.01 30.91 7.41
N GLN A 411 26.02 31.40 6.66
CA GLN A 411 25.90 32.81 6.23
C GLN A 411 25.16 33.68 7.25
N ASP A 412 24.45 33.06 8.20
CA ASP A 412 23.67 33.77 9.19
C ASP A 412 24.59 34.51 10.19
N PRO A 413 24.25 35.73 10.64
CA PRO A 413 25.04 36.44 11.64
C PRO A 413 25.21 35.69 12.98
N LEU A 414 24.35 34.73 13.32
CA LEU A 414 24.50 33.90 14.52
C LEU A 414 25.54 32.78 14.35
N ALA A 415 26.06 32.55 13.14
CA ALA A 415 27.09 31.55 12.88
C ALA A 415 28.32 31.76 13.79
N GLY A 416 28.76 30.71 14.48
CA GLY A 416 29.90 30.76 15.40
C GLY A 416 29.57 31.36 16.78
N LYS A 417 28.35 31.82 17.03
CA LYS A 417 27.90 32.24 18.37
C LYS A 417 27.27 31.07 19.14
N ARG A 418 27.24 31.20 20.47
CA ARG A 418 26.52 30.26 21.34
C ARG A 418 25.02 30.49 21.21
N VAL A 419 24.31 29.45 20.82
CA VAL A 419 22.86 29.45 20.61
C VAL A 419 22.18 28.36 21.42
N ARG A 420 20.92 28.62 21.76
CA ARG A 420 19.97 27.67 22.34
C ARG A 420 18.99 27.28 21.25
N ILE A 421 18.92 25.98 20.98
CA ILE A 421 18.05 25.39 19.97
C ILE A 421 16.88 24.72 20.69
N THR A 422 15.66 25.11 20.34
CA THR A 422 14.43 24.50 20.83
C THR A 422 13.61 24.04 19.64
N LEU A 423 13.26 22.76 19.58
CA LEU A 423 12.37 22.24 18.55
C LEU A 423 10.93 22.59 18.92
N VAL A 424 10.16 23.05 17.94
CA VAL A 424 8.74 23.40 18.10
C VAL A 424 7.95 22.63 17.05
N ALA A 425 6.90 21.95 17.50
CA ALA A 425 5.93 21.26 16.65
C ALA A 425 4.55 21.88 16.84
N LYS A 426 3.77 21.95 15.77
CA LYS A 426 2.41 22.47 15.75
C LYS A 426 1.48 21.46 15.08
N ASP A 427 0.42 21.08 15.80
CA ASP A 427 -0.63 20.20 15.26
C ASP A 427 -1.64 21.00 14.42
N GLY A 428 -2.58 20.29 13.79
CA GLY A 428 -3.63 20.93 13.01
C GLY A 428 -4.76 21.56 13.84
N ALA A 429 -4.79 21.35 15.16
CA ALA A 429 -5.64 22.08 16.09
C ALA A 429 -5.03 23.43 16.52
N GLY A 430 -3.77 23.68 16.17
CA GLY A 430 -3.00 24.87 16.52
C GLY A 430 -2.28 24.80 17.87
N GLN A 431 -2.28 23.65 18.54
CA GLN A 431 -1.52 23.44 19.77
C GLN A 431 -0.03 23.28 19.44
N THR A 432 0.82 23.74 20.35
CA THR A 432 2.28 23.72 20.15
C THR A 432 2.99 22.91 21.20
N GLY A 433 3.85 22.00 20.76
CA GLY A 433 4.80 21.23 21.56
C GLY A 433 6.20 21.81 21.48
N ARG A 434 6.95 21.80 22.57
CA ARG A 434 8.35 22.25 22.60
C ARG A 434 9.27 21.20 23.21
N SER A 435 10.47 21.07 22.66
CA SER A 435 11.52 20.20 23.23
C SER A 435 12.27 20.88 24.37
N SER A 436 13.01 20.08 25.16
CA SER A 436 14.07 20.63 26.01
C SER A 436 15.10 21.37 25.15
N PRO A 437 15.58 22.55 25.58
CA PRO A 437 16.57 23.32 24.83
C PRO A 437 17.93 22.62 24.82
N TYR A 438 18.64 22.73 23.69
CA TYR A 438 20.02 22.29 23.55
C TYR A 438 20.93 23.47 23.24
N GLU A 439 22.01 23.65 24.00
CA GLU A 439 22.97 24.73 23.79
C GLU A 439 24.19 24.25 23.03
N MET A 440 24.58 24.96 21.97
CA MET A 440 25.78 24.69 21.19
C MET A 440 26.35 25.96 20.56
N VAL A 441 27.56 25.88 20.01
CA VAL A 441 28.08 26.91 19.11
C VAL A 441 27.53 26.61 17.72
N LEU A 442 26.85 27.57 17.10
CA LEU A 442 26.30 27.38 15.76
C LEU A 442 27.45 27.15 14.76
N PRO A 443 27.37 26.16 13.86
CA PRO A 443 28.37 25.97 12.83
C PRO A 443 28.61 27.26 12.03
N SER A 444 29.86 27.52 11.68
CA SER A 444 30.25 28.72 10.92
C SER A 444 31.15 28.35 9.77
N ARG A 445 31.18 29.23 8.76
CA ARG A 445 32.11 29.08 7.66
C ARG A 445 33.54 29.28 8.16
N ASN A 446 34.40 28.29 7.95
CA ASN A 446 35.83 28.44 8.16
C ASN A 446 36.43 29.27 7.02
N PHE A 447 36.86 30.49 7.32
CA PHE A 447 37.71 31.30 6.43
C PHE A 447 39.17 30.87 6.60
N SER A 448 39.84 30.54 5.49
CA SER A 448 41.28 30.24 5.49
C SER A 448 42.12 31.51 5.54
N GLN A 449 41.59 32.62 5.02
CA GLN A 449 42.25 33.92 5.03
C GLN A 449 41.86 34.73 6.27
N PRO A 450 42.81 35.12 7.13
CA PRO A 450 42.51 35.93 8.31
C PRO A 450 41.87 37.29 7.98
N LEU A 451 42.25 37.90 6.85
CA LEU A 451 41.67 39.17 6.40
C LEU A 451 40.19 39.01 6.01
N ALA A 452 39.84 37.93 5.31
CA ALA A 452 38.45 37.62 4.98
C ALA A 452 37.61 37.36 6.24
N ALA A 453 38.17 36.61 7.20
CA ALA A 453 37.54 36.36 8.49
C ALA A 453 37.26 37.67 9.26
N ALA A 454 38.21 38.61 9.26
CA ALA A 454 38.05 39.91 9.91
C ALA A 454 36.92 40.75 9.27
N VAL A 455 36.83 40.79 7.94
CA VAL A 455 35.74 41.48 7.24
C VAL A 455 34.37 40.82 7.51
N ALA A 456 34.33 39.49 7.61
CA ALA A 456 33.11 38.78 8.00
C ALA A 456 32.71 39.05 9.46
N GLU A 457 33.68 39.23 10.35
CA GLU A 457 33.46 39.61 11.75
C GLU A 457 32.90 41.04 11.86
N GLU A 458 33.40 42.00 11.08
CA GLU A 458 32.85 43.36 11.00
C GLU A 458 31.35 43.35 10.67
N ARG A 459 30.96 42.55 9.66
CA ARG A 459 29.54 42.32 9.33
C ARG A 459 28.78 41.78 10.53
N GLN A 460 29.31 40.76 11.19
CA GLN A 460 28.66 40.08 12.30
C GLN A 460 28.41 41.03 13.49
N VAL A 461 29.35 41.92 13.80
CA VAL A 461 29.27 42.85 14.94
C VAL A 461 28.02 43.72 14.89
N PHE A 462 27.76 44.42 13.78
CA PHE A 462 26.58 45.27 13.67
C PHE A 462 25.33 44.52 13.21
N ALA A 463 25.47 43.35 12.58
CA ALA A 463 24.32 42.53 12.22
C ALA A 463 23.62 41.92 13.45
N LEU A 464 24.39 41.57 14.49
CA LEU A 464 23.85 41.11 15.77
C LEU A 464 23.27 42.25 16.61
N ASP A 465 23.84 43.45 16.52
CA ASP A 465 23.31 44.65 17.16
C ASP A 465 23.64 45.90 16.34
N THR A 466 22.64 46.48 15.69
CA THR A 466 22.78 47.66 14.83
C THR A 466 23.38 48.87 15.55
N ARG A 467 23.28 48.93 16.89
CA ARG A 467 23.92 49.96 17.71
C ARG A 467 25.46 49.89 17.70
N LYS A 468 26.02 48.74 17.33
CA LYS A 468 27.47 48.49 17.25
C LYS A 468 28.09 48.84 15.89
N MET A 469 27.36 49.51 15.00
CA MET A 469 27.94 50.04 13.76
C MET A 469 29.21 50.90 14.00
N PRO A 470 29.29 51.77 15.03
CA PRO A 470 30.53 52.49 15.31
C PRO A 470 31.72 51.57 15.64
N GLU A 471 31.48 50.45 16.33
CA GLU A 471 32.51 49.45 16.65
C GLU A 471 33.01 48.77 15.37
N ALA A 472 32.11 48.35 14.47
CA ALA A 472 32.47 47.79 13.16
C ALA A 472 33.28 48.79 12.29
N ILE A 473 32.94 50.08 12.35
CA ILE A 473 33.70 51.14 11.66
C ILE A 473 35.12 51.26 12.22
N GLU A 474 35.30 51.17 13.53
CA GLU A 474 36.64 51.20 14.14
C GLU A 474 37.46 49.94 13.81
N LEU A 475 36.84 48.76 13.83
CA LEU A 475 37.48 47.51 13.37
C LEU A 475 37.98 47.66 11.92
N ASN A 476 37.14 48.17 11.03
CA ASN A 476 37.53 48.38 9.64
C ASN A 476 38.66 49.40 9.47
N LYS A 477 38.61 50.53 10.22
CA LYS A 477 39.72 51.49 10.24
C LYS A 477 41.02 50.81 10.67
N SER A 478 40.96 49.93 11.67
CA SER A 478 42.12 49.23 12.21
C SER A 478 42.82 48.34 11.16
N LEU A 479 42.05 47.66 10.30
CA LEU A 479 42.59 46.87 9.19
C LEU A 479 43.40 47.72 8.19
N THR A 480 43.12 49.02 8.11
CA THR A 480 43.73 49.95 7.15
C THR A 480 44.80 50.87 7.74
N ILE A 481 45.31 50.59 8.95
CA ILE A 481 46.39 51.38 9.58
C ILE A 481 47.74 51.19 8.86
N ARG A 482 48.06 49.94 8.48
CA ARG A 482 49.26 49.57 7.71
C ARG A 482 48.90 48.69 6.52
N PRO A 483 48.15 49.23 5.55
CA PRO A 483 47.59 48.42 4.47
C PRO A 483 48.66 47.72 3.63
N GLU A 484 49.85 48.31 3.50
CA GLU A 484 51.00 47.71 2.82
C GLU A 484 51.55 46.43 3.50
N GLU A 485 51.30 46.24 4.79
CA GLU A 485 51.71 45.04 5.54
C GLU A 485 50.56 44.03 5.69
N THR A 486 49.31 44.50 5.78
CA THR A 486 48.15 43.67 6.15
C THR A 486 47.25 43.28 4.97
N ILE A 487 47.29 44.01 3.85
CA ILE A 487 46.37 43.81 2.72
C ILE A 487 47.18 43.46 1.46
N PRO A 488 47.02 42.25 0.88
CA PRO A 488 47.90 41.75 -0.20
C PRO A 488 47.86 42.54 -1.51
N ASP A 489 46.72 43.14 -1.86
CA ASP A 489 46.52 43.82 -3.14
C ASP A 489 45.66 45.09 -3.02
N LEU A 490 45.82 45.99 -3.99
CA LEU A 490 45.12 47.26 -4.05
C LEU A 490 43.59 47.11 -4.21
N GLY A 491 43.12 46.04 -4.86
CA GLY A 491 41.71 45.77 -5.04
C GLY A 491 41.02 45.50 -3.70
N ASN A 492 41.61 44.62 -2.89
CA ASN A 492 41.16 44.33 -1.53
C ASN A 492 41.20 45.57 -0.64
N TYR A 493 42.24 46.40 -0.76
CA TYR A 493 42.31 47.68 -0.03
C TYR A 493 41.16 48.63 -0.41
N LEU A 494 40.91 48.81 -1.71
CA LEU A 494 39.83 49.66 -2.19
C LEU A 494 38.45 49.12 -1.78
N ALA A 495 38.27 47.80 -1.75
CA ALA A 495 37.05 47.16 -1.29
C ALA A 495 36.80 47.39 0.22
N ILE A 496 37.82 47.29 1.07
CA ILE A 496 37.70 47.59 2.51
C ILE A 496 37.38 49.08 2.71
N LYS A 497 38.04 49.98 1.97
CA LYS A 497 37.76 51.43 2.04
C LYS A 497 36.37 51.81 1.52
N SER A 498 35.89 51.14 0.47
CA SER A 498 34.53 51.36 -0.03
C SER A 498 33.50 50.87 0.99
N ALA A 499 33.74 49.71 1.64
CA ALA A 499 32.90 49.20 2.72
C ALA A 499 32.85 50.16 3.92
N LEU A 500 34.00 50.74 4.32
CA LEU A 500 34.06 51.78 5.35
C LEU A 500 33.15 52.96 5.05
N THR A 501 33.16 53.40 3.78
CA THR A 501 32.34 54.54 3.34
C THR A 501 30.85 54.18 3.40
N ARG A 502 30.48 52.97 2.98
CA ARG A 502 29.09 52.48 3.09
C ARG A 502 28.64 52.37 4.54
N MET A 503 29.46 51.78 5.42
CA MET A 503 29.17 51.70 6.86
C MET A 503 28.91 53.06 7.50
N LYS A 504 29.65 54.10 7.12
CA LYS A 504 29.45 55.47 7.61
C LYS A 504 28.18 56.14 7.10
N LEU A 505 27.72 55.78 5.90
CA LEU A 505 26.52 56.34 5.27
C LEU A 505 25.25 55.56 5.61
N ALA A 506 25.40 54.30 6.02
CA ALA A 506 24.28 53.44 6.36
C ALA A 506 23.58 53.93 7.64
N SER A 507 22.28 54.18 7.51
CA SER A 507 21.44 54.74 8.58
C SER A 507 20.04 54.14 8.63
N SER A 508 19.51 53.68 7.49
CA SER A 508 18.27 52.90 7.41
C SER A 508 18.54 51.41 7.49
N GLU A 509 17.56 50.62 7.95
CA GLU A 509 17.66 49.16 8.00
C GLU A 509 18.03 48.54 6.64
N ALA A 510 17.44 49.04 5.55
CA ALA A 510 17.77 48.61 4.19
C ALA A 510 19.26 48.86 3.86
N SER A 511 19.76 50.07 4.14
CA SER A 511 21.18 50.39 3.89
C SER A 511 22.15 49.60 4.76
N LEU A 512 21.74 49.21 5.97
CA LEU A 512 22.50 48.34 6.85
C LEU A 512 22.58 46.91 6.29
N LYS A 513 21.46 46.36 5.78
CA LYS A 513 21.44 45.06 5.11
C LYS A 513 22.31 45.05 3.85
N ASP A 514 22.17 46.06 2.99
CA ASP A 514 23.01 46.21 1.80
C ASP A 514 24.51 46.29 2.14
N THR A 515 24.85 46.95 3.26
CA THR A 515 26.23 47.05 3.73
C THR A 515 26.73 45.71 4.28
N ALA A 516 25.90 44.99 5.04
CA ALA A 516 26.22 43.66 5.55
C ALA A 516 26.45 42.66 4.40
N ASP A 517 25.58 42.68 3.39
CA ASP A 517 25.69 41.82 2.22
C ASP A 517 26.95 42.16 1.40
N TYR A 518 27.29 43.45 1.29
CA TYR A 518 28.50 43.88 0.61
C TYR A 518 29.78 43.44 1.34
N LEU A 519 29.84 43.55 2.66
CA LEU A 519 30.95 43.04 3.46
C LEU A 519 31.10 41.51 3.30
N TRP A 520 29.99 40.79 3.25
CA TRP A 520 30.01 39.35 3.00
C TRP A 520 30.60 39.02 1.62
N GLN A 521 30.20 39.73 0.58
CA GLN A 521 30.76 39.57 -0.77
C GLN A 521 32.26 39.86 -0.82
N ILE A 522 32.72 40.89 -0.09
CA ILE A 522 34.15 41.20 0.02
C ILE A 522 34.90 40.06 0.70
N ALA A 523 34.38 39.56 1.83
CA ALA A 523 35.00 38.44 2.55
C ALA A 523 35.10 37.20 1.66
N LEU A 524 34.06 36.86 0.91
CA LEU A 524 34.09 35.75 -0.05
C LEU A 524 35.10 35.99 -1.18
N GLY A 525 35.12 37.20 -1.74
CA GLY A 525 36.09 37.56 -2.78
C GLY A 525 37.54 37.47 -2.32
N MET A 526 37.82 37.86 -1.07
CA MET A 526 39.15 37.75 -0.45
C MET A 526 39.56 36.31 -0.16
N GLU A 527 38.62 35.47 0.28
CA GLU A 527 38.85 34.04 0.49
C GLU A 527 39.27 33.35 -0.83
N ASP A 528 38.61 33.71 -1.93
CA ASP A 528 38.92 33.16 -3.26
C ASP A 528 40.11 33.86 -3.95
N ALA A 529 40.59 35.01 -3.45
CA ALA A 529 41.65 35.80 -4.11
C ALA A 529 43.01 35.09 -4.18
N GLN A 530 43.31 34.18 -3.24
CA GLN A 530 44.55 33.40 -3.25
C GLN A 530 44.53 32.23 -4.24
N LEU A 531 43.37 31.89 -4.81
CA LEU A 531 43.25 30.87 -5.84
C LEU A 531 43.83 31.42 -7.15
N THR A 532 44.70 30.64 -7.80
CA THR A 532 45.16 31.00 -9.14
C THR A 532 44.00 30.99 -10.13
N ASP A 533 44.17 31.65 -11.28
CA ASP A 533 43.16 31.64 -12.34
C ASP A 533 42.82 30.22 -12.76
N ALA A 534 43.79 29.30 -12.76
CA ALA A 534 43.55 27.88 -13.04
C ALA A 534 42.79 27.16 -11.90
N GLU A 535 43.09 27.44 -10.63
CA GLU A 535 42.35 26.90 -9.48
C GLU A 535 40.89 27.38 -9.47
N LYS A 536 40.66 28.67 -9.75
CA LYS A 536 39.30 29.25 -9.89
C LYS A 536 38.54 28.63 -11.04
N ALA A 537 39.15 28.55 -12.23
CA ALA A 537 38.54 27.95 -13.41
C ALA A 537 38.17 26.48 -13.17
N LEU A 538 39.01 25.74 -12.43
CA LEU A 538 38.76 24.34 -12.10
C LEU A 538 37.54 24.20 -11.18
N ARG A 539 37.48 25.01 -10.12
CA ARG A 539 36.36 25.00 -9.17
C ARG A 539 35.04 25.39 -9.82
N ASP A 540 35.06 26.43 -10.66
CA ASP A 540 33.90 26.91 -11.41
C ASP A 540 33.40 25.84 -12.40
N ALA A 541 34.31 25.20 -13.15
CA ALA A 541 33.95 24.12 -14.05
C ALA A 541 33.39 22.89 -13.32
N GLN A 542 33.93 22.54 -12.15
CA GLN A 542 33.38 21.47 -11.30
C GLN A 542 31.96 21.79 -10.84
N GLN A 543 31.72 23.02 -10.37
CA GLN A 543 30.42 23.45 -9.86
C GLN A 543 29.38 23.50 -10.97
N LYS A 544 29.69 24.12 -12.12
CA LYS A 544 28.79 24.14 -13.29
C LYS A 544 28.40 22.74 -13.76
N LEU A 545 29.35 21.79 -13.77
CA LEU A 545 29.06 20.40 -14.14
C LEU A 545 28.18 19.71 -13.09
N SER A 546 28.45 19.90 -11.80
CA SER A 546 27.61 19.40 -10.70
C SER A 546 26.17 19.91 -10.82
N ASP A 547 26.00 21.23 -11.00
CA ASP A 547 24.69 21.86 -11.13
C ASP A 547 23.94 21.38 -12.37
N ALA A 548 24.65 21.22 -13.50
CA ALA A 548 24.10 20.66 -14.72
C ALA A 548 23.62 19.20 -14.54
N LEU A 549 24.35 18.39 -13.78
CA LEU A 549 23.93 17.03 -13.44
C LEU A 549 22.70 17.03 -12.51
N GLN A 550 22.61 17.96 -11.56
CA GLN A 550 21.45 18.11 -10.67
C GLN A 550 20.18 18.55 -11.41
N ARG A 551 20.29 19.55 -12.30
CA ARG A 551 19.14 20.08 -13.07
C ARG A 551 18.80 19.27 -14.31
N ASN A 552 19.39 18.09 -14.46
CA ASN A 552 19.14 17.19 -15.58
C ASN A 552 19.42 17.79 -16.98
N ALA A 553 20.52 18.53 -17.13
CA ALA A 553 20.92 19.19 -18.38
C ALA A 553 21.01 18.24 -19.59
N SER A 554 20.96 18.82 -20.80
CA SER A 554 21.08 18.05 -22.05
C SER A 554 22.48 17.45 -22.24
N ASP A 555 22.60 16.35 -22.99
CA ASP A 555 23.88 15.68 -23.24
C ASP A 555 24.93 16.59 -23.90
N ALA A 556 24.47 17.51 -24.75
CA ALA A 556 25.33 18.51 -25.39
C ALA A 556 25.91 19.52 -24.37
N GLU A 557 25.12 19.89 -23.37
CA GLU A 557 25.52 20.80 -22.29
C GLU A 557 26.47 20.10 -21.32
N ILE A 558 26.17 18.85 -20.94
CA ILE A 558 27.05 18.01 -20.12
C ILE A 558 28.41 17.85 -20.80
N LYS A 559 28.43 17.49 -22.08
CA LYS A 559 29.68 17.38 -22.84
C LYS A 559 30.51 18.67 -22.79
N LYS A 560 29.87 19.81 -23.04
CA LYS A 560 30.55 21.12 -23.02
C LYS A 560 31.17 21.41 -21.66
N LEU A 561 30.45 21.13 -20.58
CA LEU A 561 30.90 21.36 -19.21
C LEU A 561 32.00 20.38 -18.79
N THR A 562 31.93 19.12 -19.21
CA THR A 562 33.02 18.15 -19.01
C THR A 562 34.28 18.58 -19.76
N ASP A 563 34.15 19.09 -20.98
CA ASP A 563 35.28 19.62 -21.76
C ASP A 563 35.89 20.88 -21.09
N GLU A 564 35.05 21.75 -20.52
CA GLU A 564 35.48 22.92 -19.73
C GLU A 564 36.25 22.49 -18.48
N LEU A 565 35.75 21.46 -17.77
CA LEU A 565 36.42 20.86 -16.62
C LEU A 565 37.77 20.24 -16.99
N ARG A 566 37.86 19.52 -18.12
CA ARG A 566 39.12 18.94 -18.63
C ARG A 566 40.17 20.03 -18.88
N LYS A 567 39.78 21.12 -19.56
CA LYS A 567 40.67 22.27 -19.83
C LYS A 567 41.16 22.94 -18.54
N ALA A 568 40.26 23.16 -17.59
CA ALA A 568 40.60 23.80 -16.33
C ALA A 568 41.55 22.94 -15.47
N MET A 569 41.35 21.62 -15.48
CA MET A 569 42.24 20.67 -14.81
C MET A 569 43.63 20.63 -15.45
N ASP A 570 43.72 20.65 -16.77
CA ASP A 570 45.01 20.71 -17.48
C ASP A 570 45.78 22.00 -17.16
N ALA A 571 45.08 23.13 -17.09
CA ALA A 571 45.65 24.41 -16.68
C ALA A 571 46.17 24.35 -15.23
N TYR A 572 45.39 23.77 -14.31
CA TYR A 572 45.78 23.61 -12.91
C TYR A 572 47.02 22.73 -12.74
N MET A 573 47.06 21.59 -13.43
CA MET A 573 48.20 20.68 -13.38
C MET A 573 49.49 21.31 -13.94
N LYS A 574 49.36 22.18 -14.95
CA LYS A 574 50.49 22.92 -15.50
C LYS A 574 51.06 23.90 -14.48
N GLU A 575 50.21 24.67 -13.80
CA GLU A 575 50.64 25.59 -12.75
C GLU A 575 51.22 24.84 -11.53
N LEU A 576 50.62 23.73 -11.14
CA LEU A 576 51.13 22.87 -10.08
C LEU A 576 52.52 22.32 -10.41
N ALA A 577 52.74 21.90 -11.66
CA ALA A 577 54.04 21.43 -12.14
C ALA A 577 55.10 22.56 -12.14
N GLU A 578 54.72 23.78 -12.52
CA GLU A 578 55.59 24.96 -12.46
C GLU A 578 55.93 25.34 -11.00
N ARG A 579 54.96 25.27 -10.08
CA ARG A 579 55.18 25.45 -8.63
C ARG A 579 56.14 24.41 -8.07
N MET A 580 55.98 23.13 -8.44
CA MET A 580 56.92 22.07 -8.02
C MET A 580 58.32 22.25 -8.62
N ARG A 581 58.42 22.75 -9.86
CA ARG A 581 59.71 22.99 -10.52
C ARG A 581 60.48 24.16 -9.90
N ASN A 582 59.77 25.14 -9.35
CA ASN A 582 60.34 26.31 -8.68
C ASN A 582 60.55 26.10 -7.16
N MET A 583 60.17 24.95 -6.60
CA MET A 583 60.41 24.63 -5.20
C MET A 583 61.85 24.13 -5.00
N PRO A 584 62.63 24.65 -4.03
CA PRO A 584 64.00 24.22 -3.80
C PRO A 584 64.04 22.73 -3.42
N ALA A 585 64.81 21.95 -4.18
CA ALA A 585 64.84 20.49 -4.08
C ALA A 585 65.31 20.03 -2.69
N GLN A 586 64.40 19.45 -1.90
CA GLN A 586 64.77 18.69 -0.70
C GLN A 586 65.07 17.22 -1.09
N PRO A 587 66.13 16.59 -0.55
CA PRO A 587 66.63 15.31 -1.09
C PRO A 587 65.75 14.06 -0.85
N ASN A 588 64.56 14.18 -0.25
CA ASN A 588 63.82 13.01 0.26
C ASN A 588 62.36 12.87 -0.21
N GLN A 589 61.95 13.54 -1.30
CA GLN A 589 60.56 13.54 -1.78
C GLN A 589 60.31 12.80 -3.10
N ARG A 590 61.28 12.06 -3.66
CA ARG A 590 61.12 11.36 -4.96
C ARG A 590 60.14 10.17 -4.97
N SER A 591 59.39 9.94 -3.89
CA SER A 591 58.44 8.83 -3.77
C SER A 591 57.04 9.28 -3.34
N ALA A 592 56.61 10.48 -3.76
CA ALA A 592 55.18 10.79 -3.80
C ALA A 592 54.62 10.23 -5.11
N ASN A 593 53.65 9.31 -5.03
CA ASN A 593 52.87 8.88 -6.20
C ASN A 593 52.22 10.10 -6.85
N ILE A 594 52.87 10.64 -7.88
CA ILE A 594 52.27 11.61 -8.79
C ILE A 594 51.12 10.87 -9.47
N LEU A 595 49.90 11.32 -9.21
CA LEU A 595 48.71 10.85 -9.90
C LEU A 595 48.98 10.94 -11.41
N ARG A 596 48.88 9.82 -12.14
CA ARG A 596 49.24 9.80 -13.56
C ARG A 596 48.19 10.57 -14.34
N GLN A 597 48.63 11.41 -15.27
CA GLN A 597 47.74 12.19 -16.13
C GLN A 597 46.66 11.32 -16.83
N GLN A 598 47.01 10.08 -17.16
CA GLN A 598 46.10 9.08 -17.73
C GLN A 598 45.00 8.57 -16.79
N ASP A 599 45.24 8.55 -15.47
CA ASP A 599 44.25 8.04 -14.52
C ASP A 599 43.14 9.08 -14.30
N LEU A 600 43.49 10.37 -14.29
CA LEU A 600 42.54 11.48 -14.26
C LEU A 600 41.70 11.56 -15.53
N GLN A 601 42.32 11.41 -16.71
CA GLN A 601 41.60 11.40 -17.98
C GLN A 601 40.59 10.26 -18.05
N ARG A 602 40.94 9.06 -17.56
CA ARG A 602 40.00 7.94 -17.49
C ARG A 602 38.81 8.19 -16.58
N MET A 603 39.02 8.81 -15.41
CA MET A 603 37.91 9.20 -14.52
C MET A 603 36.99 10.23 -15.19
N MET A 604 37.54 11.19 -15.91
CA MET A 604 36.76 12.20 -16.63
C MET A 604 35.92 11.59 -17.75
N ASP A 605 36.48 10.65 -18.50
CA ASP A 605 35.74 9.92 -19.54
C ASP A 605 34.66 9.02 -18.92
N GLN A 606 34.90 8.44 -17.75
CA GLN A 606 33.87 7.71 -16.99
C GLN A 606 32.75 8.65 -16.52
N ILE A 607 33.06 9.83 -15.97
CA ILE A 607 32.06 10.83 -15.58
C ILE A 607 31.22 11.22 -16.79
N GLU A 608 31.84 11.44 -17.96
CA GLU A 608 31.13 11.77 -19.20
C GLU A 608 30.20 10.64 -19.65
N ASN A 609 30.69 9.41 -19.64
CA ASN A 609 29.93 8.24 -20.05
C ASN A 609 28.76 7.96 -19.09
N LEU A 610 28.97 8.07 -17.78
CA LEU A 610 27.93 7.91 -16.76
C LEU A 610 26.87 9.01 -16.86
N ALA A 611 27.30 10.25 -17.11
CA ALA A 611 26.39 11.38 -17.28
C ALA A 611 25.52 11.24 -18.54
N ARG A 612 26.07 10.67 -19.63
CA ARG A 612 25.35 10.37 -20.90
C ARG A 612 24.53 9.09 -20.85
N SER A 613 24.94 8.08 -20.08
CA SER A 613 24.18 6.82 -19.92
C SER A 613 22.92 6.99 -19.06
N GLY A 614 22.78 8.17 -18.41
CA GLY A 614 21.68 8.50 -17.51
C GLY A 614 21.98 8.23 -16.04
N ASP A 615 23.14 7.66 -15.71
CA ASP A 615 23.58 7.36 -14.34
C ASP A 615 24.21 8.59 -13.68
N ARG A 616 23.44 9.69 -13.62
CA ARG A 616 23.90 11.01 -13.14
C ARG A 616 24.30 11.01 -11.67
N GLN A 617 23.68 10.16 -10.86
CA GLN A 617 24.07 9.97 -9.45
C GLN A 617 25.47 9.35 -9.31
N ALA A 618 25.81 8.38 -10.17
CA ALA A 618 27.15 7.79 -10.18
C ALA A 618 28.19 8.79 -10.70
N ALA A 619 27.83 9.62 -11.68
CA ALA A 619 28.68 10.72 -12.15
C ALA A 619 28.94 11.76 -11.03
N GLN A 620 27.92 12.09 -10.22
CA GLN A 620 28.08 12.98 -9.07
C GLN A 620 28.99 12.40 -7.99
N GLN A 621 28.87 11.10 -7.71
CA GLN A 621 29.77 10.40 -6.78
C GLN A 621 31.23 10.49 -7.24
N MET A 622 31.49 10.21 -8.52
CA MET A 622 32.85 10.30 -9.08
C MET A 622 33.40 11.73 -9.07
N LEU A 623 32.55 12.75 -9.29
CA LEU A 623 32.96 14.15 -9.14
C LEU A 623 33.33 14.51 -7.70
N SER A 624 32.61 13.98 -6.71
CA SER A 624 32.95 14.17 -5.30
C SER A 624 34.25 13.45 -4.91
N GLU A 625 34.51 12.27 -5.47
CA GLU A 625 35.76 11.53 -5.27
C GLU A 625 36.95 12.28 -5.87
N LEU A 626 36.79 12.87 -7.06
CA LEU A 626 37.76 13.75 -7.69
C LEU A 626 38.07 14.96 -6.80
N GLN A 627 37.05 15.57 -6.18
CA GLN A 627 37.20 16.71 -5.27
C GLN A 627 37.98 16.32 -4.00
N GLN A 628 37.69 15.17 -3.42
CA GLN A 628 38.41 14.65 -2.24
C GLN A 628 39.88 14.40 -2.57
N LEU A 629 40.15 13.83 -3.73
CA LEU A 629 41.50 13.55 -4.20
C LEU A 629 42.29 14.86 -4.36
N MET A 630 41.67 15.90 -4.94
CA MET A 630 42.28 17.21 -5.11
C MET A 630 42.55 17.93 -3.78
N ASN A 631 41.58 17.92 -2.87
CA ASN A 631 41.74 18.49 -1.52
C ASN A 631 42.88 17.78 -0.75
N SER A 632 43.04 16.47 -0.94
CA SER A 632 44.11 15.70 -0.30
C SER A 632 45.51 16.05 -0.85
N LEU A 633 45.60 16.38 -2.14
CA LEU A 633 46.83 16.84 -2.81
C LEU A 633 47.24 18.25 -2.39
N GLN A 634 46.26 19.15 -2.24
CA GLN A 634 46.49 20.53 -1.79
C GLN A 634 46.89 20.61 -0.31
N ALA A 635 46.44 19.65 0.51
CA ALA A 635 46.70 19.62 1.95
C ALA A 635 48.14 19.17 2.34
N GLY A 636 48.94 18.65 1.41
CA GLY A 636 50.41 18.51 1.54
C GLY A 636 50.97 17.85 2.82
N LYS A 637 50.18 17.10 3.59
CA LYS A 637 50.58 16.56 4.90
C LYS A 637 50.84 15.05 4.82
N PRO A 638 52.09 14.58 4.97
CA PRO A 638 52.33 13.18 5.29
C PRO A 638 51.86 12.90 6.72
N GLN A 639 51.07 11.84 6.87
CA GLN A 639 50.68 11.29 8.16
C GLN A 639 51.92 10.62 8.79
N PRO A 640 52.42 11.05 9.97
CA PRO A 640 53.62 10.47 10.55
C PRO A 640 53.26 9.17 11.30
N GLY A 641 53.87 8.07 10.87
CA GLY A 641 53.93 6.84 11.66
C GLY A 641 53.73 5.58 10.84
N GLN A 642 54.78 5.08 10.20
CA GLN A 642 54.86 3.66 9.83
C GLN A 642 56.30 3.28 9.49
N GLN A 643 57.12 3.12 10.52
CA GLN A 643 58.39 2.42 10.44
C GLN A 643 58.22 1.00 10.98
N GLN A 644 57.25 0.24 10.45
CA GLN A 644 57.07 -1.17 10.78
C GLN A 644 56.22 -1.92 9.72
N ASN A 645 56.64 -1.93 8.44
CA ASN A 645 55.79 -2.51 7.38
C ASN A 645 56.43 -3.54 6.44
N GLN A 646 57.60 -4.11 6.77
CA GLN A 646 58.17 -5.15 5.89
C GLN A 646 57.36 -6.46 5.85
N ALA A 647 56.57 -6.75 6.90
CA ALA A 647 55.63 -7.88 6.93
C ALA A 647 54.27 -7.56 6.27
N ASN A 648 53.84 -6.30 6.34
CA ASN A 648 52.59 -5.83 5.73
C ASN A 648 52.70 -5.72 4.21
N ASP A 649 53.88 -5.38 3.68
CA ASP A 649 54.11 -5.31 2.23
C ASP A 649 53.97 -6.69 1.57
N LYS A 650 54.55 -7.75 2.16
CA LYS A 650 54.40 -9.13 1.66
C LYS A 650 52.96 -9.64 1.73
N MET A 651 52.21 -9.26 2.77
CA MET A 651 50.79 -9.60 2.90
C MET A 651 49.93 -8.89 1.84
N ARG A 652 50.26 -7.62 1.54
CA ARG A 652 49.56 -6.83 0.52
C ARG A 652 49.80 -7.39 -0.88
N GLU A 653 51.04 -7.80 -1.19
CA GLU A 653 51.37 -8.48 -2.44
C GLU A 653 50.57 -9.78 -2.64
N GLN A 654 50.36 -10.55 -1.57
CA GLN A 654 49.57 -11.79 -1.63
C GLN A 654 48.08 -11.51 -1.85
N MET A 655 47.52 -10.47 -1.22
CA MET A 655 46.14 -10.03 -1.48
C MET A 655 45.97 -9.54 -2.92
N ASP A 656 46.98 -8.85 -3.48
CA ASP A 656 46.98 -8.42 -4.88
C ASP A 656 47.08 -9.60 -5.85
N LYS A 657 47.83 -10.66 -5.51
CA LYS A 657 47.88 -11.92 -6.28
C LYS A 657 46.52 -12.61 -6.28
N LEU A 658 45.87 -12.72 -5.11
CA LEU A 658 44.53 -13.31 -4.99
C LEU A 658 43.47 -12.54 -5.79
N GLY A 659 43.52 -11.20 -5.73
CA GLY A 659 42.64 -10.34 -6.52
C GLY A 659 42.83 -10.50 -8.05
N ARG A 660 44.06 -10.79 -8.50
CA ARG A 660 44.35 -11.12 -9.90
C ARG A 660 43.74 -12.47 -10.29
N ILE A 661 43.98 -13.53 -9.52
CA ILE A 661 43.42 -14.86 -9.76
C ILE A 661 41.88 -14.80 -9.88
N MET A 662 41.21 -14.06 -8.99
CA MET A 662 39.75 -13.91 -9.05
C MET A 662 39.26 -13.19 -10.30
N ARG A 663 39.95 -12.10 -10.71
CA ARG A 663 39.60 -11.37 -11.95
C ARG A 663 39.86 -12.21 -13.19
N ASP A 664 40.98 -12.92 -13.23
CA ASP A 664 41.37 -13.74 -14.37
C ASP A 664 40.47 -14.98 -14.48
N GLN A 665 40.06 -15.57 -13.35
CA GLN A 665 39.07 -16.66 -13.33
C GLN A 665 37.67 -16.22 -13.81
N GLN A 666 37.24 -14.98 -13.49
CA GLN A 666 35.98 -14.42 -14.02
C GLN A 666 36.07 -14.19 -15.53
N LYS A 667 37.16 -13.57 -16.00
CA LYS A 667 37.38 -13.37 -17.45
C LYS A 667 37.40 -14.70 -18.21
N LEU A 668 38.07 -15.70 -17.64
CA LEU A 668 38.18 -17.02 -18.23
C LEU A 668 36.81 -17.69 -18.33
N MET A 669 35.98 -17.59 -17.29
CA MET A 669 34.60 -18.07 -17.32
C MET A 669 33.77 -17.39 -18.41
N ASP A 670 33.85 -16.05 -18.50
CA ASP A 670 33.11 -15.30 -19.50
C ASP A 670 33.55 -15.70 -20.93
N GLN A 671 34.84 -15.97 -21.13
CA GLN A 671 35.39 -16.47 -22.38
C GLN A 671 34.95 -17.90 -22.68
N THR A 672 34.95 -18.80 -21.69
CA THR A 672 34.44 -20.16 -21.83
C THR A 672 32.95 -20.17 -22.19
N PHE A 673 32.15 -19.32 -21.56
CA PHE A 673 30.72 -19.17 -21.85
C PHE A 673 30.49 -18.69 -23.28
N LYS A 674 31.17 -17.63 -23.71
CA LYS A 674 31.07 -17.11 -25.09
C LYS A 674 31.49 -18.13 -26.13
N LEU A 675 32.55 -18.91 -25.85
CA LEU A 675 33.06 -19.92 -26.77
C LEU A 675 32.15 -21.15 -26.84
N ASP A 676 31.56 -21.59 -25.73
CA ASP A 676 30.56 -22.65 -25.68
C ASP A 676 29.29 -22.24 -26.44
N GLN A 677 28.83 -21.00 -26.26
CA GLN A 677 27.69 -20.44 -26.99
C GLN A 677 27.95 -20.41 -28.50
N ALA A 678 29.12 -19.93 -28.93
CA ALA A 678 29.51 -19.95 -30.34
C ALA A 678 29.58 -21.38 -30.93
N MET A 679 29.97 -22.36 -30.12
CA MET A 679 30.00 -23.77 -30.54
C MET A 679 28.58 -24.36 -30.66
N ARG A 680 27.69 -24.08 -29.70
CA ARG A 680 26.27 -24.51 -29.74
C ARG A 680 25.53 -23.90 -30.91
N ASP A 681 25.72 -22.59 -31.13
CA ASP A 681 25.10 -21.87 -32.23
C ASP A 681 25.54 -22.42 -33.59
N ARG A 682 26.78 -22.94 -33.68
CA ARG A 682 27.27 -23.66 -34.86
C ARG A 682 26.73 -25.09 -34.97
N MET A 683 26.70 -25.85 -33.88
CA MET A 683 26.13 -27.21 -33.89
C MET A 683 24.63 -27.20 -34.22
N GLN A 684 23.90 -26.16 -33.83
CA GLN A 684 22.50 -25.95 -34.20
C GLN A 684 22.32 -25.47 -35.65
N ARG A 685 23.33 -24.81 -36.23
CA ARG A 685 23.29 -24.34 -37.63
C ARG A 685 23.63 -25.43 -38.66
N GLY A 686 24.06 -26.62 -38.24
CA GLY A 686 24.26 -27.78 -39.11
C GLY A 686 25.12 -27.45 -40.32
N ASP A 687 26.40 -27.12 -40.11
CA ASP A 687 27.33 -26.93 -41.21
C ASP A 687 27.85 -28.29 -41.68
N SER A 688 27.34 -28.72 -42.83
CA SER A 688 27.88 -29.82 -43.61
C SER A 688 29.25 -29.39 -44.12
N ASN A 689 30.32 -29.98 -43.62
CA ASN A 689 31.62 -29.87 -44.27
C ASN A 689 31.51 -30.53 -45.67
N GLU A 690 31.25 -29.72 -46.70
CA GLU A 690 31.67 -30.01 -48.08
C GLU A 690 33.12 -29.53 -48.23
N ASP A 691 34.06 -30.43 -47.95
CA ASP A 691 35.23 -30.69 -48.81
C ASP A 691 36.03 -31.88 -48.24
N GLY A 692 36.37 -32.81 -49.14
CA GLY A 692 36.68 -34.22 -48.86
C GLY A 692 38.06 -34.52 -48.26
N ASP A 693 38.12 -35.57 -47.43
CA ASP A 693 38.75 -36.87 -47.74
C ASP A 693 39.00 -37.70 -46.47
N GLY A 694 38.63 -38.99 -46.51
CA GLY A 694 39.40 -40.03 -45.83
C GLY A 694 38.93 -40.60 -44.48
N MET A 695 38.02 -41.58 -44.56
CA MET A 695 38.06 -42.89 -43.86
C MET A 695 37.73 -43.07 -42.35
N MET A 696 36.87 -44.08 -42.16
CA MET A 696 36.80 -45.13 -41.13
C MET A 696 35.78 -45.02 -39.97
N ASP A 697 34.72 -45.83 -40.15
CA ASP A 697 33.91 -46.58 -39.19
C ASP A 697 34.61 -47.04 -37.89
N GLN A 698 33.91 -46.92 -36.75
CA GLN A 698 33.47 -48.10 -35.97
C GLN A 698 32.46 -47.75 -34.85
N PRO A 699 31.57 -48.69 -34.44
CA PRO A 699 30.30 -48.38 -33.74
C PRO A 699 30.21 -48.83 -32.26
N MET A 700 29.16 -48.31 -31.58
CA MET A 700 28.46 -48.83 -30.36
C MET A 700 29.18 -48.71 -28.99
N PRO A 701 28.49 -48.86 -27.81
CA PRO A 701 27.07 -49.15 -27.54
C PRO A 701 26.37 -48.26 -26.46
N GLY A 702 25.03 -48.33 -26.39
CA GLY A 702 24.23 -47.70 -25.33
C GLY A 702 23.99 -48.55 -24.08
N LEU A 703 23.40 -47.94 -23.03
CA LEU A 703 22.32 -48.44 -22.16
C LEU A 703 22.09 -47.46 -20.98
N ASN A 704 20.94 -46.79 -20.92
CA ASN A 704 19.83 -47.14 -20.01
C ASN A 704 18.79 -46.02 -19.92
N ASP A 705 17.60 -46.38 -20.39
CA ASP A 705 16.32 -45.75 -20.08
C ASP A 705 15.91 -46.00 -18.62
N GLN A 706 15.37 -44.97 -17.96
CA GLN A 706 14.32 -45.17 -16.99
C GLN A 706 13.31 -44.00 -17.03
N MET A 707 12.12 -44.37 -17.48
CA MET A 707 10.91 -43.56 -17.71
C MET A 707 10.37 -42.82 -16.48
N ARG A 708 9.75 -41.65 -16.70
CA ARG A 708 8.31 -41.36 -16.44
C ARG A 708 7.89 -39.93 -16.87
N PRO A 709 6.58 -39.62 -17.03
CA PRO A 709 6.03 -39.34 -18.37
C PRO A 709 5.31 -37.98 -18.56
N ASP A 710 5.28 -37.58 -19.83
CA ASP A 710 4.22 -36.94 -20.63
C ASP A 710 3.04 -36.20 -19.96
N MET A 711 2.90 -34.90 -20.28
CA MET A 711 1.67 -34.42 -20.92
C MET A 711 1.87 -33.05 -21.61
N GLY A 712 1.59 -33.00 -22.92
CA GLY A 712 0.85 -31.86 -23.50
C GLY A 712 1.50 -31.08 -24.64
N GLN A 713 1.40 -31.63 -25.84
CA GLN A 713 1.82 -31.07 -27.13
C GLN A 713 0.70 -30.25 -27.80
N ARG A 714 1.00 -29.06 -28.37
CA ARG A 714 0.38 -28.57 -29.63
C ARG A 714 1.03 -27.30 -30.23
N ASN A 715 1.60 -27.52 -31.43
CA ASN A 715 1.68 -26.72 -32.68
C ASN A 715 2.04 -25.23 -32.61
N GLN A 716 3.12 -24.70 -33.21
CA GLN A 716 3.67 -24.80 -34.58
C GLN A 716 2.71 -24.25 -35.66
N ASP A 717 2.92 -23.00 -36.11
CA ASP A 717 3.16 -22.66 -37.53
C ASP A 717 3.27 -21.14 -37.82
N GLN A 718 4.02 -20.85 -38.89
CA GLN A 718 4.00 -19.68 -39.78
C GLN A 718 4.83 -18.41 -39.51
N GLN A 719 6.08 -18.49 -39.95
CA GLN A 719 6.78 -17.46 -40.73
C GLN A 719 6.08 -17.21 -42.08
N GLN A 720 5.79 -15.94 -42.46
CA GLN A 720 6.03 -15.35 -43.79
C GLN A 720 5.49 -13.90 -43.92
N GLY A 721 6.28 -13.04 -44.60
CA GLY A 721 5.89 -11.73 -45.15
C GLY A 721 6.15 -10.52 -44.23
N GLN A 722 6.73 -9.40 -44.64
CA GLN A 722 7.17 -8.94 -45.95
C GLN A 722 8.07 -7.69 -45.73
N ASN A 723 9.16 -7.60 -46.49
CA ASN A 723 9.99 -6.41 -46.66
C ASN A 723 9.18 -5.20 -47.13
N GLN A 724 9.49 -3.98 -46.67
CA GLN A 724 9.84 -2.85 -47.55
C GLN A 724 10.29 -1.58 -46.81
N GLN A 725 11.45 -1.06 -47.26
CA GLN A 725 11.92 0.34 -47.35
C GLN A 725 11.92 1.19 -46.04
N GLY A 726 13.03 1.71 -45.51
CA GLY A 726 14.36 1.98 -46.03
C GLY A 726 14.58 3.49 -46.24
N GLN A 727 15.31 4.17 -45.33
CA GLN A 727 16.52 4.94 -45.71
C GLN A 727 17.30 5.54 -44.53
N ASN A 728 18.61 5.24 -44.56
CA ASN A 728 19.78 6.03 -44.14
C ASN A 728 20.00 6.37 -42.65
N GLN A 729 20.83 5.56 -41.97
CA GLN A 729 22.24 5.91 -41.76
C GLN A 729 23.07 4.72 -41.23
N GLN A 730 24.31 4.68 -41.71
CA GLN A 730 25.30 3.59 -41.65
C GLN A 730 25.55 2.97 -40.28
N GLY A 731 25.63 1.63 -40.27
CA GLY A 731 26.11 0.85 -39.14
C GLY A 731 27.63 0.76 -39.08
N GLN A 732 28.17 0.96 -37.89
CA GLN A 732 29.32 0.23 -37.38
C GLN A 732 28.84 -0.56 -36.16
N LYS A 733 28.33 -1.78 -36.40
CA LYS A 733 28.22 -2.81 -35.36
C LYS A 733 29.53 -3.58 -35.36
N GLY A 734 30.28 -3.51 -34.27
CA GLY A 734 31.43 -4.38 -34.05
C GLY A 734 30.99 -5.84 -34.13
N LYS A 735 31.59 -6.60 -35.05
CA LYS A 735 31.53 -8.06 -35.05
C LYS A 735 32.24 -8.57 -33.80
N ASP A 736 31.58 -9.38 -32.99
CA ASP A 736 32.25 -10.12 -31.93
C ASP A 736 33.28 -11.08 -32.58
N PRO A 737 34.54 -11.14 -32.13
CA PRO A 737 35.62 -11.89 -32.80
C PRO A 737 35.38 -13.41 -32.93
N THR A 738 34.42 -13.96 -32.17
CA THR A 738 34.13 -15.40 -32.08
C THR A 738 33.21 -15.91 -33.18
N ASP A 739 32.46 -15.04 -33.86
CA ASP A 739 31.51 -15.42 -34.92
C ASP A 739 32.16 -15.89 -36.23
N GLY A 740 33.47 -15.67 -36.40
CA GLY A 740 34.22 -16.00 -37.62
C GLY A 740 35.24 -17.14 -37.50
N MET A 741 35.38 -17.78 -36.34
CA MET A 741 36.41 -18.80 -36.11
C MET A 741 36.04 -20.15 -36.75
N THR A 742 36.97 -20.87 -37.38
CA THR A 742 36.73 -22.25 -37.88
C THR A 742 36.62 -23.26 -36.73
N ALA A 743 36.12 -24.48 -36.99
CA ALA A 743 35.99 -25.52 -35.96
C ALA A 743 37.35 -25.87 -35.30
N ASP A 744 38.43 -25.85 -36.06
CA ASP A 744 39.78 -26.06 -35.55
C ASP A 744 40.28 -24.87 -34.72
N GLN A 745 39.97 -23.63 -35.12
CA GLN A 745 40.28 -22.44 -34.33
C GLN A 745 39.51 -22.41 -33.00
N LEU A 746 38.27 -22.91 -32.98
CA LEU A 746 37.46 -23.02 -31.77
C LEU A 746 38.03 -24.09 -30.81
N ARG A 747 38.48 -25.23 -31.35
CA ARG A 747 39.18 -26.27 -30.59
C ARG A 747 40.50 -25.78 -30.00
N ASP A 748 41.26 -25.00 -30.77
CA ASP A 748 42.51 -24.42 -30.28
C ASP A 748 42.26 -23.32 -29.23
N ALA A 749 41.20 -22.52 -29.38
CA ALA A 749 40.76 -21.58 -28.35
C ALA A 749 40.37 -22.31 -27.05
N LEU A 750 39.68 -23.45 -27.12
CA LEU A 750 39.38 -24.28 -25.93
C LEU A 750 40.65 -24.84 -25.28
N LYS A 751 41.63 -25.29 -26.07
CA LYS A 751 42.94 -25.72 -25.54
C LYS A 751 43.65 -24.58 -24.80
N GLN A 752 43.58 -23.36 -25.34
CA GLN A 752 44.15 -22.17 -24.69
C GLN A 752 43.43 -21.84 -23.38
N LEU A 753 42.09 -21.90 -23.35
CA LEU A 753 41.31 -21.69 -22.13
C LEU A 753 41.61 -22.75 -21.07
N ARG A 754 41.78 -24.02 -21.47
CA ARG A 754 42.20 -25.09 -20.57
C ARG A 754 43.57 -24.80 -19.96
N GLN A 755 44.53 -24.35 -20.78
CA GLN A 755 45.87 -24.02 -20.30
C GLN A 755 45.84 -22.84 -19.31
N GLN A 756 45.05 -21.80 -19.60
CA GLN A 756 44.82 -20.69 -18.67
C GLN A 756 44.16 -21.15 -17.36
N GLN A 757 43.20 -22.09 -17.43
CA GLN A 757 42.55 -22.67 -16.25
C GLN A 757 43.53 -23.45 -15.37
N GLU A 758 44.40 -24.26 -15.98
CA GLU A 758 45.44 -25.01 -15.28
C GLU A 758 46.48 -24.09 -14.63
N ASP A 759 46.88 -23.02 -15.32
CA ASP A 759 47.85 -22.05 -14.82
C ASP A 759 47.28 -21.24 -13.64
N LEU A 760 45.99 -20.86 -13.67
CA LEU A 760 45.32 -20.27 -12.51
C LEU A 760 45.28 -21.24 -11.32
N GLY A 761 45.02 -22.53 -11.57
CA GLY A 761 45.07 -23.57 -10.53
C GLY A 761 46.45 -23.74 -9.91
N LYS A 762 47.53 -23.60 -10.69
CA LYS A 762 48.92 -23.60 -10.19
C LYS A 762 49.22 -22.34 -9.37
N GLN A 763 48.85 -21.16 -9.85
CA GLN A 763 49.04 -19.89 -9.12
C GLN A 763 48.33 -19.88 -7.78
N LEU A 764 47.14 -20.48 -7.69
CA LEU A 764 46.42 -20.65 -6.43
C LEU A 764 47.15 -21.60 -5.47
N GLY A 765 47.72 -22.69 -5.99
CA GLY A 765 48.54 -23.62 -5.21
C GLY A 765 49.84 -22.99 -4.68
N GLU A 766 50.50 -22.17 -5.50
CA GLU A 766 51.66 -21.37 -5.09
C GLU A 766 51.29 -20.37 -4.00
N LEU A 767 50.18 -19.63 -4.18
CA LEU A 767 49.68 -18.71 -3.17
C LEU A 767 49.40 -19.43 -1.85
N GLN A 768 48.80 -20.63 -1.88
CA GLN A 768 48.56 -21.42 -0.67
C GLN A 768 49.86 -21.84 0.04
N LYS A 769 50.89 -22.18 -0.73
CA LYS A 769 52.22 -22.52 -0.21
C LYS A 769 52.93 -21.30 0.38
N ASP A 770 52.85 -20.15 -0.29
CA ASP A 770 53.38 -18.87 0.16
C ASP A 770 52.71 -18.43 1.47
N LEU A 771 51.39 -18.60 1.58
CA LEU A 771 50.62 -18.32 2.80
C LEU A 771 51.00 -19.26 3.95
N GLY A 772 51.20 -20.55 3.66
CA GLY A 772 51.67 -21.52 4.64
C GLY A 772 53.08 -21.19 5.17
N SER A 773 53.96 -20.68 4.32
CA SER A 773 55.31 -20.26 4.73
C SER A 773 55.33 -19.03 5.65
N LEU A 774 54.26 -18.21 5.62
CA LEU A 774 54.04 -17.08 6.53
C LEU A 774 53.39 -17.50 7.87
N GLY A 775 53.24 -18.80 8.13
CA GLY A 775 52.65 -19.30 9.38
C GLY A 775 51.11 -19.22 9.44
N MET A 776 50.45 -18.90 8.32
CA MET A 776 48.99 -18.96 8.23
C MET A 776 48.52 -20.37 7.90
N LYS A 777 47.45 -20.82 8.56
CA LYS A 777 46.84 -22.13 8.28
C LYS A 777 46.19 -22.10 6.88
N PRO A 778 46.48 -23.09 6.00
CA PRO A 778 45.84 -23.14 4.69
C PRO A 778 44.33 -23.30 4.84
N ASN A 779 43.56 -22.40 4.23
CA ASN A 779 42.11 -22.48 4.24
C ASN A 779 41.65 -23.64 3.34
N GLN A 780 40.76 -24.49 3.85
CA GLN A 780 40.13 -25.59 3.09
C GLN A 780 39.42 -25.09 1.82
N ASN A 781 38.90 -23.87 1.83
CA ASN A 781 38.20 -23.25 0.71
C ASN A 781 39.14 -22.94 -0.48
N TYR A 782 40.42 -22.67 -0.25
CA TYR A 782 41.39 -22.54 -1.35
C TYR A 782 41.70 -23.91 -1.99
N GLY A 783 41.76 -24.98 -1.18
CA GLY A 783 41.89 -26.35 -1.69
C GLY A 783 40.67 -26.77 -2.52
N LYS A 784 39.44 -26.41 -2.08
CA LYS A 784 38.21 -26.64 -2.84
C LYS A 784 38.20 -25.86 -4.16
N ALA A 785 38.61 -24.58 -4.14
CA ALA A 785 38.72 -23.79 -5.35
C ALA A 785 39.70 -24.43 -6.35
N GLN A 786 40.85 -24.92 -5.90
CA GLN A 786 41.81 -25.61 -6.75
C GLN A 786 41.24 -26.91 -7.35
N GLN A 787 40.48 -27.68 -6.56
CA GLN A 787 39.82 -28.90 -7.04
C GLN A 787 38.77 -28.59 -8.12
N GLU A 788 37.95 -27.56 -7.92
CA GLU A 788 36.93 -27.13 -8.90
C GLU A 788 37.58 -26.57 -10.18
N MET A 789 38.69 -25.84 -10.06
CA MET A 789 39.48 -25.38 -11.22
C MET A 789 40.06 -26.56 -12.01
N LYS A 790 40.50 -27.63 -11.34
CA LYS A 790 40.98 -28.86 -11.98
C LYS A 790 39.83 -29.65 -12.62
N GLY A 791 38.65 -29.64 -12.01
CA GLY A 791 37.44 -30.21 -12.59
C GLY A 791 37.04 -29.47 -13.87
N ALA A 792 37.06 -28.13 -13.83
CA ALA A 792 36.78 -27.29 -14.99
C ALA A 792 37.80 -27.49 -16.12
N SER A 793 39.10 -27.64 -15.82
CA SER A 793 40.09 -27.94 -16.85
C SER A 793 39.87 -29.33 -17.48
N GLY A 794 39.41 -30.31 -16.70
CA GLY A 794 38.98 -31.62 -17.21
C GLY A 794 37.79 -31.52 -18.16
N GLN A 795 36.76 -30.75 -17.79
CA GLN A 795 35.58 -30.51 -18.62
C GLN A 795 35.91 -29.76 -19.92
N LEU A 796 36.81 -28.76 -19.86
CA LEU A 796 37.35 -28.11 -21.05
C LEU A 796 38.11 -29.09 -21.95
N SER A 797 38.78 -30.09 -21.38
CA SER A 797 39.50 -31.13 -22.14
C SER A 797 38.56 -32.11 -22.84
N GLU A 798 37.37 -32.32 -22.28
CA GLU A 798 36.31 -33.16 -22.86
C GLU A 798 35.42 -32.39 -23.86
N GLY A 799 35.69 -31.09 -24.08
CA GLY A 799 34.86 -30.23 -24.92
C GLY A 799 33.54 -29.82 -24.27
N ASN A 800 33.37 -30.04 -22.97
CA ASN A 800 32.18 -29.70 -22.20
C ASN A 800 32.32 -28.29 -21.60
N GLY A 801 32.03 -27.26 -22.40
CA GLY A 801 32.12 -25.86 -21.97
C GLY A 801 31.12 -25.49 -20.88
N GLU A 802 29.88 -25.99 -20.93
CA GLU A 802 28.87 -25.76 -19.88
C GLU A 802 29.30 -26.32 -18.52
N GLY A 803 29.79 -27.57 -18.50
CA GLY A 803 30.35 -28.16 -17.30
C GLY A 803 31.48 -27.30 -16.74
N ALA A 804 32.40 -26.88 -17.62
CA ALA A 804 33.54 -26.06 -17.25
C ALA A 804 33.13 -24.72 -16.63
N VAL A 805 32.14 -24.01 -17.19
CA VAL A 805 31.61 -22.75 -16.63
C VAL A 805 31.05 -22.97 -15.22
N GLN A 806 30.35 -24.09 -14.99
CA GLN A 806 29.83 -24.43 -13.67
C GLN A 806 30.97 -24.71 -12.67
N GLY A 807 32.01 -25.45 -13.08
CA GLY A 807 33.20 -25.70 -12.27
C GLY A 807 33.97 -24.41 -11.93
N GLN A 808 34.14 -23.53 -12.92
CA GLN A 808 34.74 -22.21 -12.74
C GLN A 808 33.92 -21.33 -11.77
N GLY A 809 32.60 -21.46 -11.79
CA GLY A 809 31.68 -20.78 -10.86
C GLY A 809 31.86 -21.24 -9.43
N ARG A 810 31.92 -22.55 -9.21
CA ARG A 810 32.21 -23.13 -7.88
C ARG A 810 33.61 -22.75 -7.39
N ALA A 811 34.60 -22.69 -8.27
CA ALA A 811 35.94 -22.21 -7.95
C ALA A 811 35.94 -20.75 -7.47
N LEU A 812 35.24 -19.84 -8.16
CA LEU A 812 35.11 -18.44 -7.75
C LEU A 812 34.40 -18.28 -6.41
N ASP A 813 33.33 -19.05 -6.15
CA ASP A 813 32.63 -19.01 -4.88
C ASP A 813 33.53 -19.50 -3.72
N ALA A 814 34.27 -20.57 -3.94
CA ALA A 814 35.25 -21.10 -3.00
C ALA A 814 36.39 -20.09 -2.73
N LEU A 815 36.89 -19.39 -3.75
CA LEU A 815 37.86 -18.29 -3.59
C LEU A 815 37.30 -17.17 -2.72
N ARG A 816 36.07 -16.71 -2.97
CA ARG A 816 35.40 -15.66 -2.18
C ARG A 816 35.22 -16.05 -0.72
N LYS A 817 34.87 -17.31 -0.45
CA LYS A 817 34.78 -17.86 0.91
C LYS A 817 36.16 -17.93 1.56
N GLY A 818 37.17 -18.35 0.79
CA GLY A 818 38.58 -18.36 1.19
C GLY A 818 39.09 -17.01 1.68
N THR A 819 38.81 -15.95 0.92
CA THR A 819 39.23 -14.57 1.23
C THR A 819 38.57 -14.05 2.51
N ARG A 820 37.27 -14.31 2.69
CA ARG A 820 36.53 -13.87 3.90
C ARG A 820 37.09 -14.48 5.17
N GLU A 821 37.37 -15.77 5.14
CA GLU A 821 37.89 -16.48 6.31
C GLU A 821 39.35 -16.08 6.61
N MET A 822 40.17 -15.82 5.58
CA MET A 822 41.48 -15.21 5.75
C MET A 822 41.39 -13.83 6.42
N MET A 823 40.46 -12.96 5.98
CA MET A 823 40.24 -11.65 6.59
C MET A 823 39.79 -11.78 8.06
N ASN A 824 38.91 -12.74 8.36
CA ASN A 824 38.46 -13.00 9.72
C ASN A 824 39.60 -13.49 10.62
N GLN A 825 40.47 -14.37 10.12
CA GLN A 825 41.63 -14.87 10.87
C GLN A 825 42.67 -13.76 11.13
N LEU A 826 42.90 -12.89 10.15
CA LEU A 826 43.78 -11.72 10.30
C LEU A 826 43.21 -10.74 11.35
N MET A 827 41.90 -10.50 11.33
CA MET A 827 41.21 -9.65 12.30
C MET A 827 41.30 -10.24 13.71
N ALA A 828 41.14 -11.56 13.85
CA ALA A 828 41.28 -12.26 15.12
C ALA A 828 42.72 -12.20 15.68
N GLN A 829 43.74 -12.25 14.81
CA GLN A 829 45.14 -12.15 15.22
C GLN A 829 45.53 -10.73 15.64
N MET A 830 45.00 -9.69 14.96
CA MET A 830 45.17 -8.30 15.39
C MET A 830 44.50 -8.02 16.74
N GLN A 831 43.36 -8.65 17.01
CA GLN A 831 42.65 -8.46 18.28
C GLN A 831 43.38 -9.08 19.48
N GLN A 832 44.16 -10.14 19.26
CA GLN A 832 44.98 -10.77 20.32
C GLN A 832 46.30 -10.02 20.58
N GLN A 833 46.85 -9.31 19.60
CA GLN A 833 48.12 -8.58 19.76
C GLN A 833 47.95 -7.17 20.38
N GLY A 834 46.72 -6.68 20.50
CA GLY A 834 46.39 -5.39 21.12
C GLY A 834 46.20 -5.41 22.64
N GLN A 835 46.40 -6.55 23.33
CA GLN A 835 46.36 -6.65 24.79
C GLN A 835 47.74 -7.04 25.35
N GLY A 836 48.58 -6.05 25.63
CA GLY A 836 49.85 -6.30 26.31
C GLY A 836 50.66 -5.03 26.63
N GLN A 837 50.68 -4.69 27.92
CA GLN A 837 51.59 -3.76 28.62
C GLN A 837 51.32 -2.25 28.54
N GLY A 838 51.02 -1.66 29.71
CA GLY A 838 51.01 -0.21 29.95
C GLY A 838 50.14 0.22 31.14
N GLN A 839 50.57 -0.10 32.37
CA GLN A 839 49.90 0.25 33.63
C GLN A 839 50.41 1.63 34.11
N GLY A 840 49.53 2.63 34.23
CA GLY A 840 49.85 3.96 34.77
C GLY A 840 48.58 4.84 34.92
N GLN A 841 48.34 5.31 36.14
CA GLN A 841 47.08 5.88 36.65
C GLN A 841 46.74 7.29 36.12
N MET A 842 45.48 7.49 35.70
CA MET A 842 44.70 8.74 35.76
C MET A 842 43.20 8.37 35.85
N PRO A 843 42.43 8.83 36.86
CA PRO A 843 41.00 8.57 36.94
C PRO A 843 40.16 9.72 36.35
N GLY A 844 39.17 9.37 35.52
CA GLY A 844 37.96 10.18 35.36
C GLY A 844 37.64 10.76 33.97
N GLN A 845 37.91 10.06 32.87
CA GLN A 845 37.34 10.42 31.56
C GLN A 845 37.12 9.15 30.72
N MET A 846 35.94 8.54 30.86
CA MET A 846 35.51 7.42 30.02
C MET A 846 34.66 7.97 28.87
N GLY A 847 35.24 7.92 27.67
CA GLY A 847 34.60 8.27 26.41
C GLY A 847 33.56 7.23 26.01
N GLN A 848 32.38 7.72 25.62
CA GLN A 848 31.30 6.90 25.08
C GLN A 848 31.41 6.93 23.55
N GLY A 849 32.37 6.19 23.02
CA GLY A 849 32.52 5.94 21.58
C GLY A 849 32.24 4.47 21.29
N GLY A 850 31.10 4.17 20.68
CA GLY A 850 30.78 2.80 20.30
C GLY A 850 29.30 2.47 20.15
N GLN A 851 28.52 3.28 19.44
CA GLN A 851 27.19 2.90 18.95
C GLN A 851 26.99 3.45 17.53
N ASN A 852 27.81 3.00 16.59
CA ASN A 852 27.48 3.06 15.17
C ASN A 852 28.02 1.77 14.57
N GLY A 853 27.16 0.75 14.52
CA GLY A 853 27.44 -0.57 13.97
C GLY A 853 27.61 -0.52 12.46
N ARG A 854 28.64 0.18 11.97
CA ARG A 854 29.06 0.19 10.57
C ARG A 854 30.49 -0.31 10.44
N ASP A 855 30.72 -1.15 9.44
CA ASP A 855 32.07 -1.56 9.05
C ASP A 855 32.82 -0.40 8.36
N PRO A 856 34.16 -0.46 8.21
CA PRO A 856 34.96 0.60 7.58
C PRO A 856 34.69 0.83 6.08
N LEU A 857 33.65 0.20 5.51
CA LEU A 857 33.10 0.50 4.17
C LEU A 857 31.67 1.07 4.26
N GLY A 858 31.24 1.50 5.45
CA GLY A 858 29.97 2.22 5.66
C GLY A 858 28.72 1.33 5.66
N ARG A 859 28.83 0.00 5.74
CA ARG A 859 27.67 -0.91 5.79
C ARG A 859 27.27 -1.22 7.23
N LEU A 860 25.98 -1.14 7.53
CA LEU A 860 25.43 -1.54 8.83
C LEU A 860 25.59 -3.06 9.04
N ARG A 861 26.01 -3.46 10.25
CA ARG A 861 26.22 -4.86 10.63
C ARG A 861 25.00 -5.38 11.41
N ASP A 862 24.27 -6.32 10.83
CA ASP A 862 23.14 -7.02 11.47
C ASP A 862 23.61 -8.06 12.51
N GLY A 863 22.82 -8.22 13.58
CA GLY A 863 22.82 -9.40 14.44
C GLY A 863 21.76 -9.30 15.55
N PRO A 864 21.39 -10.38 16.24
CA PRO A 864 21.18 -11.78 15.82
C PRO A 864 19.71 -12.27 15.96
N LEU A 865 19.28 -13.10 14.99
CA LEU A 865 18.29 -14.21 14.95
C LEU A 865 17.01 -14.18 15.85
N ASP A 866 15.83 -14.10 15.21
CA ASP A 866 14.73 -15.10 15.25
C ASP A 866 13.37 -14.53 14.76
N ALA A 867 12.90 -14.97 13.57
CA ALA A 867 11.49 -15.18 13.15
C ALA A 867 11.37 -15.20 11.60
N PRO A 868 10.48 -16.03 11.02
CA PRO A 868 10.55 -16.41 9.61
C PRO A 868 9.74 -15.50 8.67
N ASP A 869 10.18 -15.51 7.41
CA ASP A 869 9.45 -15.16 6.20
C ASP A 869 9.18 -13.67 5.94
N ARG A 870 10.07 -13.06 5.13
CA ARG A 870 9.71 -12.03 4.14
C ARG A 870 10.82 -11.89 3.11
N ASP A 871 10.49 -12.25 1.87
CA ASP A 871 11.28 -12.08 0.66
C ASP A 871 11.89 -10.68 0.55
N MET A 872 13.22 -10.60 0.55
CA MET A 872 13.95 -9.44 0.03
C MET A 872 14.56 -9.80 -1.32
N VAL A 873 13.92 -9.36 -2.40
CA VAL A 873 14.50 -9.34 -3.74
C VAL A 873 15.46 -8.13 -3.84
N PRO A 874 16.71 -8.29 -4.35
CA PRO A 874 17.65 -7.17 -4.53
C PRO A 874 17.25 -6.18 -5.64
N LYS A 875 17.26 -4.88 -5.33
CA LYS A 875 16.76 -3.73 -6.12
C LYS A 875 17.58 -3.31 -7.36
N ILE A 876 18.27 -4.21 -8.05
CA ILE A 876 19.04 -3.85 -9.27
C ILE A 876 18.25 -4.14 -10.56
N ILE A 877 17.26 -5.03 -10.51
CA ILE A 877 16.45 -5.46 -11.67
C ILE A 877 15.29 -4.48 -11.96
N ASP A 878 14.85 -3.68 -10.99
CA ASP A 878 13.62 -2.88 -11.10
C ASP A 878 13.75 -1.65 -12.02
N ALA A 879 14.95 -1.10 -12.20
CA ALA A 879 15.15 0.08 -13.05
C ALA A 879 15.07 -0.24 -14.56
N GLN A 880 15.55 -1.41 -14.97
CA GLN A 880 15.41 -1.89 -16.36
C GLN A 880 13.96 -2.29 -16.66
N ARG A 881 13.31 -2.99 -15.73
CA ARG A 881 11.89 -3.38 -15.86
C ARG A 881 10.95 -2.18 -15.90
N ALA A 882 11.23 -1.14 -15.11
CA ALA A 882 10.46 0.11 -15.14
C ALA A 882 10.60 0.84 -16.48
N ARG A 883 11.78 0.79 -17.13
CA ARG A 883 11.99 1.32 -18.49
C ARG A 883 11.22 0.53 -19.54
N GLU A 884 11.28 -0.80 -19.50
CA GLU A 884 10.53 -1.66 -20.43
C GLU A 884 9.01 -1.42 -20.34
N ILE A 885 8.48 -1.20 -19.13
CA ILE A 885 7.06 -0.90 -18.91
C ILE A 885 6.70 0.49 -19.43
N LEU A 886 7.53 1.51 -19.21
CA LEU A 886 7.28 2.87 -19.70
C LEU A 886 7.35 2.96 -21.23
N ASP A 887 8.29 2.25 -21.85
CA ASP A 887 8.42 2.20 -23.30
C ASP A 887 7.24 1.45 -23.93
N ALA A 888 6.79 0.34 -23.33
CA ALA A 888 5.58 -0.38 -23.76
C ALA A 888 4.29 0.46 -23.63
N ILE A 889 4.18 1.30 -22.58
CA ILE A 889 3.04 2.22 -22.41
C ILE A 889 3.08 3.32 -23.48
N ARG A 890 4.25 3.90 -23.78
CA ARG A 890 4.41 4.91 -24.85
C ARG A 890 4.11 4.34 -26.23
N GLU A 891 4.58 3.12 -26.51
CA GLU A 891 4.32 2.43 -27.77
C GLU A 891 2.82 2.15 -27.96
N ARG A 892 2.12 1.69 -26.90
CA ARG A 892 0.65 1.54 -26.94
C ARG A 892 -0.10 2.85 -27.11
N LEU A 893 0.37 3.96 -26.51
CA LEU A 893 -0.26 5.27 -26.68
C LEU A 893 -0.08 5.81 -28.11
N SER A 894 1.09 5.57 -28.71
CA SER A 894 1.43 5.98 -30.08
C SER A 894 0.62 5.23 -31.13
N ASN A 895 0.21 3.99 -30.85
CA ASN A 895 -0.59 3.17 -31.76
C ASN A 895 -2.10 3.45 -31.72
N ASN A 896 -2.52 4.60 -31.15
CA ASN A 896 -3.90 5.09 -31.13
C ASN A 896 -4.93 4.03 -30.66
N PRO A 897 -5.01 3.73 -29.35
CA PRO A 897 -5.93 2.73 -28.83
C PRO A 897 -7.38 3.12 -29.15
N THR A 898 -8.15 2.15 -29.67
CA THR A 898 -9.49 2.36 -30.24
C THR A 898 -10.56 2.69 -29.20
N LEU A 899 -10.28 2.45 -27.91
CA LEU A 899 -11.17 2.72 -26.78
C LEU A 899 -10.65 3.91 -25.96
N SER A 900 -11.49 4.96 -25.84
CA SER A 900 -11.13 6.21 -25.14
C SER A 900 -10.80 6.03 -23.64
N GLU A 901 -11.31 4.98 -23.00
CA GLU A 901 -11.03 4.65 -21.61
C GLU A 901 -9.62 4.09 -21.40
N GLU A 902 -9.13 3.24 -22.32
CA GLU A 902 -7.77 2.68 -22.26
C GLU A 902 -6.73 3.78 -22.44
N ARG A 903 -6.97 4.73 -23.35
CA ARG A 903 -6.09 5.90 -23.53
C ARG A 903 -5.94 6.72 -22.24
N ARG A 904 -7.06 7.03 -21.56
CA ARG A 904 -7.05 7.78 -20.29
C ARG A 904 -6.41 6.99 -19.14
N TYR A 905 -6.48 5.67 -19.18
CA TYR A 905 -5.82 4.81 -18.20
C TYR A 905 -4.30 4.80 -18.41
N LEU A 906 -3.84 4.66 -19.65
CA LEU A 906 -2.41 4.70 -20.00
C LEU A 906 -1.80 6.10 -19.79
N GLU A 907 -2.53 7.19 -20.08
CA GLU A 907 -2.10 8.57 -19.77
C GLU A 907 -1.96 8.81 -18.26
N ARG A 908 -2.86 8.23 -17.44
CA ARG A 908 -2.74 8.30 -15.97
C ARG A 908 -1.53 7.54 -15.44
N LEU A 909 -1.29 6.34 -15.97
CA LEU A 909 -0.11 5.55 -15.60
C LEU A 909 1.20 6.27 -15.94
N LEU A 910 1.24 7.02 -17.05
CA LEU A 910 2.41 7.83 -17.42
C LEU A 910 2.61 9.02 -16.46
N ASN A 911 1.53 9.67 -16.03
CA ASN A 911 1.59 10.82 -15.11
C ASN A 911 1.93 10.43 -13.65
N LEU A 912 1.72 9.17 -13.26
CA LEU A 912 2.11 8.65 -11.95
C LEU A 912 3.62 8.37 -11.82
N GLY A 913 4.36 8.37 -12.93
CA GLY A 913 5.81 8.11 -12.98
C GLY A 913 6.70 9.35 -13.20
N GLN A 914 6.11 10.55 -13.29
CA GLN A 914 6.82 11.84 -13.21
C GLN A 914 6.74 12.39 -11.78
#